data_AF-A0A7X9X6S0-F1
#
_entry.id   AF-A0A7X9X6S0-F1
#
_cell.length_a   1.000
_cell.length_b   1.000
_cell.length_c   1.000
_cell.angle_alpha   90.00
_cell.angle_beta   90.00
_cell.angle_gamma   90.00
#
_symmetry.space_group_name_H-M   'P 1'
#
loop_
_entity.id
_entity.type
_entity.pdbx_description
1 polymer ?
#
loop_
_entity_poly.entity_id
_entity_poly.type
_entity_poly.pdbx_seq_one_letter_code
_entity_poly.pdbx_strand_id
1 'polypeptide(L)'
;MAAGEAPIAEMRATVDAAFDVVLSPVASAQRPALDVIRIVDNLFAIGRSEAPFNDYPAQWTASLSRRHARVFIEHGVVYVADLGSKNGTTVNGVAVRQAPARVRAGDQLCFGGDLCYRLGIEPRARIVAASSASAPSHLLLVPQRDDLGLQPVDVLAFPFLVSKTDEVFARYKDRYPHQVNYISRRHAHLFLKGGELYVEDLGSTNGTFVNGRRLDESALALVEGDVVAFGGDHFVYRVSLQKSSDAEPTVTQLSLNPAADSAADADKTTFVGTAHSFLEIFCVDPALQREDEVNEAAQPASARAKREGAGTSTNRAQNARSTRNSGATNDAGSNGAASGKSTRDGTGATKGATQSAMKRKPRRWRLLAGELHRTLADGERTNFRRAAAWGGAGVAIVVALGVGLYLHGSSERELKNLLASGDYTNAVSAAGVYLSSHPADTKVSSLASEALMKAKLPGWLNALEKAQFDQADTLLKDMRALSANNADAASLVGELQWVGDLERFVAARGGVDAPIRMYTDEATISNLLQRWDDDARSHQRALDRIASYVPVFAEPYALALSHLRKLESDDSVYVAAIDRLNGVIRAELARDKPDALPPVLDDYAQRYPRLAGLDRVREDLRQYTALLNAALSRQLASLLAMMKTARFNTPPFQAQFRQLAATRLPSAEIVQRQNTVDAEWQRGDTQQALSDLQAIPENPWSDVLAAEAAHRKTLADQYAELQKAHGDKDYDQRLLSFYASLDPQTDAWFVQAIQKDVAAIHDKALARAQDLLLRAQSLWKAYRASGPIGGTQRLEAGISPGFRSEARLLSDAQTAARQGMRIYTQLKADHPADFDRLLADIEAEANLQRRSLTELRMVLDPELLKAKLALIGGDQSETRSAP
;
A
#
# COMPACT_ATOMS: atom_id res chain seq x y z
N MET A 1 43.42 19.53 27.81
CA MET A 1 42.37 19.09 28.76
C MET A 1 41.04 19.52 28.15
N ALA A 2 40.32 18.54 27.59
CA ALA A 2 39.21 18.70 26.65
C ALA A 2 37.86 18.34 27.29
N ALA A 3 36.79 18.97 26.82
CA ALA A 3 35.42 18.47 26.90
C ALA A 3 34.94 18.33 25.45
N GLY A 4 34.90 17.09 24.97
CA GLY A 4 34.71 16.75 23.56
C GLY A 4 33.29 16.30 23.25
N GLU A 5 32.79 16.85 22.14
CA GLU A 5 31.73 16.30 21.31
C GLU A 5 32.07 14.87 20.86
N ALA A 6 31.06 14.00 20.86
CA ALA A 6 31.05 12.74 20.13
C ALA A 6 29.93 12.81 19.06
N PRO A 7 30.13 12.27 17.85
CA PRO A 7 29.34 12.60 16.68
C PRO A 7 27.98 11.88 16.65
N ILE A 8 26.97 12.61 16.19
CA ILE A 8 25.64 12.10 15.82
C ILE A 8 25.79 11.35 14.48
N ALA A 9 26.33 10.13 14.54
CA ALA A 9 26.35 9.19 13.43
C ALA A 9 25.39 8.04 13.75
N GLU A 10 24.49 7.80 12.80
CA GLU A 10 23.71 6.56 12.58
C GLU A 10 22.65 6.18 13.63
N MET A 11 21.42 6.59 13.35
CA MET A 11 20.29 5.68 13.52
C MET A 11 19.39 5.76 12.29
N ARG A 12 19.90 5.19 11.19
CA ARG A 12 19.09 4.68 10.08
C ARG A 12 18.18 3.61 10.69
N ALA A 13 16.89 3.92 10.84
CA ALA A 13 15.88 2.91 11.12
C ALA A 13 15.75 2.01 9.87
N THR A 14 16.57 0.97 9.81
CA THR A 14 16.35 -0.20 8.97
C THR A 14 15.03 -0.83 9.37
N VAL A 15 14.19 -1.18 8.39
CA VAL A 15 12.82 -1.74 8.51
C VAL A 15 12.81 -3.18 9.07
N ASP A 16 13.80 -3.54 9.91
CA ASP A 16 13.96 -4.89 10.46
C ASP A 16 14.38 -4.91 11.94
N ALA A 17 14.22 -3.79 12.66
CA ALA A 17 14.43 -3.81 14.11
C ALA A 17 13.24 -4.51 14.78
N ALA A 18 13.41 -5.80 15.12
CA ALA A 18 12.53 -6.47 16.06
C ALA A 18 12.37 -5.58 17.32
N PHE A 19 11.13 -5.31 17.70
CA PHE A 19 10.81 -4.50 18.87
C PHE A 19 9.92 -5.29 19.81
N ASP A 20 10.01 -5.00 21.10
CA ASP A 20 9.11 -5.52 22.11
C ASP A 20 8.05 -4.47 22.43
N VAL A 21 6.81 -4.93 22.63
CA VAL A 21 5.76 -4.08 23.20
C VAL A 21 5.81 -4.23 24.71
N VAL A 22 6.01 -3.12 25.40
CA VAL A 22 6.14 -3.10 26.87
C VAL A 22 4.90 -2.43 27.46
N LEU A 23 4.12 -3.17 28.25
CA LEU A 23 2.98 -2.63 28.97
C LEU A 23 3.41 -2.31 30.41
N SER A 24 3.65 -1.03 30.67
CA SER A 24 4.04 -0.53 31.99
C SER A 24 2.80 -0.09 32.76
N PRO A 25 2.50 -0.65 33.95
CA PRO A 25 1.27 -0.33 34.67
C PRO A 25 1.22 1.15 35.05
N VAL A 26 0.05 1.77 34.87
CA VAL A 26 -0.15 3.17 35.25
C VAL A 26 -0.47 3.25 36.74
N ALA A 27 0.44 3.86 37.50
CA ALA A 27 0.26 4.03 38.93
C ALA A 27 -1.02 4.84 39.25
N SER A 28 -1.83 4.30 40.16
CA SER A 28 -2.90 5.04 40.83
C SER A 28 -2.58 5.11 42.32
N ALA A 29 -2.90 6.22 42.98
CA ALA A 29 -2.47 6.60 44.33
C ALA A 29 -2.90 5.62 45.47
N GLN A 30 -3.51 4.48 45.16
CA GLN A 30 -4.17 3.59 46.12
C GLN A 30 -3.83 2.10 45.98
N ARG A 31 -2.92 1.67 45.09
CA ARG A 31 -2.73 0.23 44.81
C ARG A 31 -1.27 -0.16 44.50
N PRO A 32 -0.81 -1.39 44.85
CA PRO A 32 0.58 -1.81 44.69
C PRO A 32 1.00 -1.92 43.22
N ALA A 33 2.32 -1.83 42.98
CA ALA A 33 2.93 -1.92 41.65
C ALA A 33 2.67 -3.31 41.04
N LEU A 34 1.90 -3.34 39.94
CA LEU A 34 1.85 -4.51 39.06
C LEU A 34 3.18 -4.61 38.30
N ASP A 35 3.52 -5.82 37.84
CA ASP A 35 4.71 -6.01 37.03
C ASP A 35 4.53 -5.46 35.61
N VAL A 36 5.65 -5.06 35.01
CA VAL A 36 5.73 -4.67 33.59
C VAL A 36 5.57 -5.92 32.73
N ILE A 37 4.63 -5.89 31.78
CA ILE A 37 4.43 -7.01 30.85
C ILE A 37 5.22 -6.72 29.58
N ARG A 38 6.16 -7.59 29.23
CA ARG A 38 6.91 -7.52 27.98
C ARG A 38 6.35 -8.52 26.97
N ILE A 39 5.81 -8.02 25.88
CA ILE A 39 5.24 -8.78 24.78
C ILE A 39 6.31 -8.94 23.71
N VAL A 40 6.78 -10.18 23.55
CA VAL A 40 7.83 -10.57 22.60
C VAL A 40 7.24 -11.22 21.34
N ASP A 41 6.06 -11.84 21.48
CA ASP A 41 5.32 -12.48 20.39
C ASP A 41 4.48 -11.47 19.58
N ASN A 42 4.16 -11.82 18.33
CA ASN A 42 3.31 -10.99 17.45
C ASN A 42 1.83 -10.94 17.89
N LEU A 43 1.41 -11.82 18.80
CA LEU A 43 0.07 -11.89 19.35
C LEU A 43 0.14 -12.15 20.86
N PHE A 44 -0.55 -11.32 21.64
CA PHE A 44 -0.65 -11.45 23.08
C PHE A 44 -2.11 -11.43 23.53
N ALA A 45 -2.52 -12.50 24.22
CA ALA A 45 -3.87 -12.66 24.72
C ALA A 45 -4.05 -11.97 26.08
N ILE A 46 -5.17 -11.28 26.25
CA ILE A 46 -5.53 -10.61 27.50
C ILE A 46 -6.83 -11.21 28.02
N GLY A 47 -6.78 -11.70 29.25
CA GLY A 47 -7.93 -12.30 29.89
C GLY A 47 -7.59 -12.87 31.24
N ARG A 48 -8.61 -13.09 32.09
CA ARG A 48 -8.40 -13.57 33.47
C ARG A 48 -7.79 -14.97 33.60
N SER A 49 -7.74 -15.73 32.49
CA SER A 49 -7.17 -17.08 32.44
C SER A 49 -5.81 -17.12 31.72
N GLU A 50 -5.33 -15.97 31.26
CA GLU A 50 -4.05 -15.83 30.54
C GLU A 50 -2.97 -15.32 31.49
N ALA A 51 -1.75 -15.84 31.37
CA ALA A 51 -0.60 -15.30 32.07
C ALA A 51 -0.21 -13.91 31.51
N PRO A 52 0.21 -12.94 32.33
CA PRO A 52 0.38 -13.02 33.79
C PRO A 52 -0.89 -12.70 34.60
N PHE A 53 -2.02 -12.42 33.95
CA PHE A 53 -3.24 -11.97 34.62
C PHE A 53 -3.89 -13.03 35.49
N ASN A 54 -3.75 -14.32 35.17
CA ASN A 54 -4.22 -15.43 35.98
C ASN A 54 -3.63 -15.45 37.41
N ASP A 55 -2.43 -14.91 37.58
CA ASP A 55 -1.72 -14.82 38.86
C ASP A 55 -2.06 -13.54 39.64
N TYR A 56 -2.83 -12.62 39.05
CA TYR A 56 -3.22 -11.38 39.73
C TYR A 56 -4.31 -11.63 40.78
N PRO A 57 -4.31 -10.84 41.88
CA PRO A 57 -5.35 -10.92 42.90
C PRO A 57 -6.78 -10.81 42.32
N ALA A 58 -7.73 -11.56 42.90
CA ALA A 58 -9.10 -11.70 42.41
C ALA A 58 -9.82 -10.36 42.13
N GLN A 59 -9.48 -9.30 42.88
CA GLN A 59 -10.02 -7.95 42.67
C GLN A 59 -9.73 -7.37 41.27
N TRP A 60 -8.65 -7.80 40.61
CA TRP A 60 -8.23 -7.35 39.28
C TRP A 60 -8.72 -8.27 38.17
N THR A 61 -8.76 -9.58 38.43
CA THR A 61 -9.23 -10.58 37.46
C THR A 61 -10.74 -10.67 37.38
N ALA A 62 -11.47 -10.19 38.40
CA ALA A 62 -12.93 -10.14 38.41
C ALA A 62 -13.51 -9.24 37.31
N SER A 63 -12.85 -8.14 36.97
CA SER A 63 -13.27 -7.24 35.88
C SER A 63 -12.82 -7.71 34.50
N LEU A 64 -11.96 -8.71 34.41
CA LEU A 64 -11.51 -9.29 33.14
C LEU A 64 -12.42 -10.45 32.70
N SER A 65 -12.92 -10.41 31.46
CA SER A 65 -13.43 -11.60 30.77
C SER A 65 -12.33 -12.67 30.61
N ARG A 66 -12.74 -13.94 30.41
CA ARG A 66 -11.81 -15.04 30.05
C ARG A 66 -11.04 -14.74 28.77
N ARG A 67 -11.78 -14.32 27.74
CA ARG A 67 -11.25 -13.69 26.51
C ARG A 67 -11.63 -12.21 26.58
N HIS A 68 -10.69 -11.34 26.92
CA HIS A 68 -10.98 -9.91 27.10
C HIS A 68 -10.57 -9.12 25.87
N ALA A 69 -9.29 -9.15 25.53
CA ALA A 69 -8.71 -8.41 24.43
C ALA A 69 -7.52 -9.16 23.83
N ARG A 70 -7.02 -8.66 22.71
CA ARG A 70 -5.71 -9.06 22.16
C ARG A 70 -4.91 -7.84 21.79
N VAL A 71 -3.62 -7.91 22.06
CA VAL A 71 -2.62 -6.99 21.51
C VAL A 71 -1.86 -7.75 20.43
N PHE A 72 -1.70 -7.17 19.25
CA PHE A 72 -0.98 -7.82 18.16
C PHE A 72 -0.18 -6.83 17.33
N ILE A 73 0.86 -7.35 16.69
CA ILE A 73 1.79 -6.61 15.86
C ILE A 73 1.54 -7.03 14.42
N GLU A 74 1.22 -6.06 13.57
CA GLU A 74 0.99 -6.28 12.16
C GLU A 74 1.68 -5.18 11.34
N HIS A 75 2.54 -5.57 10.40
CA HIS A 75 3.34 -4.65 9.57
C HIS A 75 4.15 -3.63 10.38
N GLY A 76 4.68 -4.05 11.55
CA GLY A 76 5.42 -3.16 12.46
C GLY A 76 4.54 -2.15 13.22
N VAL A 77 3.21 -2.32 13.18
CA VAL A 77 2.24 -1.49 13.88
C VAL A 77 1.54 -2.32 14.96
N VAL A 78 1.36 -1.74 16.14
CA VAL A 78 0.67 -2.39 17.26
C VAL A 78 -0.82 -2.05 17.23
N TYR A 79 -1.66 -3.06 17.42
CA TYR A 79 -3.11 -2.96 17.50
C TYR A 79 -3.61 -3.61 18.80
N VAL A 80 -4.78 -3.15 19.27
CA VAL A 80 -5.54 -3.79 20.34
C VAL A 80 -6.97 -4.04 19.88
N ALA A 81 -7.49 -5.24 20.09
CA ALA A 81 -8.86 -5.62 19.77
C ALA A 81 -9.60 -6.08 21.02
N ASP A 82 -10.81 -5.57 21.26
CA ASP A 82 -11.73 -6.11 22.26
C ASP A 82 -12.44 -7.35 21.70
N LEU A 83 -12.53 -8.42 22.50
CA LEU A 83 -13.13 -9.69 22.08
C LEU A 83 -14.57 -9.87 22.58
N GLY A 84 -15.34 -8.78 22.68
CA GLY A 84 -16.68 -8.80 23.26
C GLY A 84 -16.62 -8.94 24.78
N SER A 85 -15.67 -8.24 25.40
CA SER A 85 -15.48 -8.30 26.84
C SER A 85 -16.69 -7.70 27.58
N LYS A 86 -16.95 -8.18 28.81
CA LYS A 86 -18.11 -7.69 29.59
C LYS A 86 -17.95 -6.25 30.04
N ASN A 87 -16.72 -5.84 30.32
CA ASN A 87 -16.39 -4.55 30.94
C ASN A 87 -15.61 -3.61 30.01
N GLY A 88 -15.35 -4.02 28.77
CA GLY A 88 -14.75 -3.21 27.72
C GLY A 88 -13.24 -3.01 27.82
N THR A 89 -12.64 -2.74 26.65
CA THR A 89 -11.25 -2.30 26.48
C THR A 89 -11.24 -0.84 26.01
N THR A 90 -10.31 -0.02 26.51
CA THR A 90 -10.18 1.40 26.08
C THR A 90 -8.76 1.77 25.73
N VAL A 91 -8.58 2.62 24.71
CA VAL A 91 -7.31 3.30 24.36
C VAL A 91 -7.46 4.78 24.69
N ASN A 92 -6.60 5.31 25.57
CA ASN A 92 -6.65 6.71 26.03
C ASN A 92 -8.06 7.14 26.50
N GLY A 93 -8.77 6.22 27.19
CA GLY A 93 -10.15 6.44 27.66
C GLY A 93 -11.24 6.27 26.60
N VAL A 94 -10.89 6.06 25.33
CA VAL A 94 -11.83 5.81 24.24
C VAL A 94 -12.07 4.30 24.10
N ALA A 95 -13.32 3.86 24.19
CA ALA A 95 -13.66 2.44 24.05
C ALA A 95 -13.26 1.89 22.67
N VAL A 96 -12.53 0.79 22.69
CA VAL A 96 -12.28 -0.06 21.53
C VAL A 96 -13.61 -0.75 21.22
N ARG A 97 -14.25 -0.32 20.13
CA ARG A 97 -15.53 -0.89 19.66
C ARG A 97 -15.25 -2.20 18.91
N GLN A 98 -16.11 -2.58 17.97
CA GLN A 98 -16.01 -3.87 17.25
C GLN A 98 -14.87 -3.97 16.22
N ALA A 99 -13.95 -3.00 16.19
CA ALA A 99 -12.79 -3.00 15.30
C ALA A 99 -11.51 -2.79 16.12
N PRO A 100 -10.39 -3.46 15.78
CA PRO A 100 -9.11 -3.23 16.41
C PRO A 100 -8.69 -1.76 16.35
N ALA A 101 -8.22 -1.21 17.46
CA ALA A 101 -7.68 0.13 17.56
C ALA A 101 -6.16 0.09 17.40
N ARG A 102 -5.63 0.95 16.52
CA ARG A 102 -4.18 1.17 16.41
C ARG A 102 -3.67 1.88 17.66
N VAL A 103 -2.54 1.42 18.20
CA VAL A 103 -1.93 1.95 19.41
C VAL A 103 -0.46 2.29 19.19
N ARG A 104 0.01 3.35 19.83
CA ARG A 104 1.36 3.93 19.68
C ARG A 104 2.08 3.96 21.03
N ALA A 105 3.41 4.08 20.98
CA ALA A 105 4.20 4.33 22.17
C ALA A 105 3.68 5.56 22.93
N GLY A 106 3.46 5.41 24.23
CA GLY A 106 2.86 6.40 25.13
C GLY A 106 1.36 6.22 25.38
N ASP A 107 0.63 5.49 24.53
CA ASP A 107 -0.82 5.30 24.69
C ASP A 107 -1.16 4.51 25.97
N GLN A 108 -2.29 4.85 26.59
CA GLN A 108 -2.83 4.14 27.74
C GLN A 108 -3.87 3.11 27.29
N LEU A 109 -3.65 1.84 27.62
CA LEU A 109 -4.60 0.74 27.42
C LEU A 109 -5.23 0.37 28.75
N CYS A 110 -6.55 0.38 28.85
CA CYS A 110 -7.26 -0.12 30.03
C CYS A 110 -8.17 -1.30 29.69
N PHE A 111 -8.12 -2.35 30.49
CA PHE A 111 -8.92 -3.56 30.36
C PHE A 111 -9.85 -3.69 31.56
N GLY A 112 -11.15 -3.82 31.31
CA GLY A 112 -12.15 -3.89 32.37
C GLY A 112 -12.21 -2.64 33.26
N GLY A 113 -11.84 -1.48 32.70
CA GLY A 113 -11.83 -0.16 33.34
C GLY A 113 -10.65 0.09 34.28
N ASP A 114 -10.37 -0.84 35.18
CA ASP A 114 -9.43 -0.62 36.29
C ASP A 114 -7.97 -1.02 35.97
N LEU A 115 -7.75 -1.88 34.97
CA LEU A 115 -6.43 -2.42 34.67
C LEU A 115 -5.77 -1.64 33.53
N CYS A 116 -5.06 -0.57 33.88
CA CYS A 116 -4.47 0.36 32.93
C CYS A 116 -2.94 0.23 32.80
N TYR A 117 -2.46 0.18 31.55
CA TYR A 117 -1.05 0.14 31.18
C TYR A 117 -0.70 1.26 30.21
N ARG A 118 0.50 1.80 30.30
CA ARG A 118 1.11 2.65 29.30
C ARG A 118 1.96 1.80 28.37
N LEU A 119 1.71 1.92 27.08
CA LEU A 119 2.41 1.17 26.05
C LEU A 119 3.77 1.83 25.77
N GLY A 120 4.84 1.05 25.82
CA GLY A 120 6.17 1.37 25.33
C GLY A 120 6.51 0.49 24.12
N ILE A 121 7.35 1.02 23.23
CA ILE A 121 7.93 0.26 22.13
C ILE A 121 9.44 0.34 22.33
N GLU A 122 10.07 -0.78 22.64
CA GLU A 122 11.50 -0.84 22.92
C GLU A 122 12.23 -1.64 21.83
N PRO A 123 13.39 -1.18 21.34
CA PRO A 123 14.23 -1.99 20.45
C PRO A 123 14.63 -3.29 21.15
N ARG A 124 14.43 -4.44 20.49
CA ARG A 124 14.84 -5.74 21.04
C ARG A 124 16.37 -5.78 21.08
N ALA A 125 16.95 -5.74 22.27
CA ALA A 125 18.40 -5.85 22.43
C ALA A 125 18.86 -7.21 21.89
N ARG A 126 19.82 -7.22 20.95
CA ARG A 126 20.52 -8.44 20.51
C ARG A 126 21.41 -8.95 21.64
N ILE A 127 20.82 -9.53 22.67
CA ILE A 127 21.54 -10.30 23.68
C ILE A 127 21.57 -11.74 23.20
N VAL A 128 22.80 -12.28 23.13
CA VAL A 128 23.10 -13.67 22.82
C VAL A 128 22.31 -14.61 23.74
N ALA A 129 21.33 -15.31 23.16
CA ALA A 129 20.79 -16.60 23.60
C ALA A 129 20.15 -17.23 22.36
N ALA A 130 20.79 -18.15 21.63
CA ALA A 130 21.05 -19.52 22.05
C ALA A 130 19.83 -20.14 22.77
N SER A 131 18.68 -20.14 22.09
CA SER A 131 17.74 -21.25 22.10
C SER A 131 17.03 -21.25 20.75
N SER A 132 17.72 -21.84 19.78
CA SER A 132 17.10 -22.46 18.62
C SER A 132 16.18 -23.59 19.09
N ALA A 133 14.98 -23.26 19.56
CA ALA A 133 13.85 -24.12 19.29
C ALA A 133 13.46 -23.81 17.84
N SER A 134 13.92 -24.65 16.92
CA SER A 134 13.42 -24.67 15.54
C SER A 134 11.90 -24.74 15.63
N ALA A 135 11.24 -23.59 15.44
CA ALA A 135 9.82 -23.54 15.23
C ALA A 135 9.53 -24.42 14.01
N PRO A 136 8.43 -25.19 14.01
CA PRO A 136 8.03 -25.91 12.80
C PRO A 136 7.80 -24.86 11.71
N SER A 137 8.68 -24.87 10.72
CA SER A 137 8.60 -24.05 9.52
C SER A 137 7.49 -24.52 8.57
N HIS A 138 6.82 -25.63 8.93
CA HIS A 138 5.91 -26.36 8.07
C HIS A 138 4.93 -27.19 8.91
N LEU A 139 3.63 -26.95 8.75
CA LEU A 139 2.55 -27.77 9.31
C LEU A 139 1.78 -28.43 8.17
N LEU A 140 1.80 -29.75 8.12
CA LEU A 140 0.95 -30.55 7.25
C LEU A 140 -0.23 -31.12 8.05
N LEU A 141 -1.44 -30.75 7.67
CA LEU A 141 -2.68 -31.34 8.15
C LEU A 141 -3.08 -32.49 7.21
N VAL A 142 -2.86 -33.72 7.65
CA VAL A 142 -3.15 -34.94 6.89
C VAL A 142 -4.57 -35.42 7.16
N PRO A 143 -5.45 -35.56 6.16
CA PRO A 143 -6.83 -35.98 6.38
C PRO A 143 -6.91 -37.34 7.07
N GLN A 144 -7.90 -37.52 7.95
CA GLN A 144 -8.17 -38.80 8.60
C GLN A 144 -9.45 -39.49 8.07
N ARG A 145 -10.12 -38.87 7.09
CA ARG A 145 -11.37 -39.33 6.49
C ARG A 145 -11.23 -39.50 4.99
N ASP A 146 -11.31 -40.74 4.52
CA ASP A 146 -11.22 -41.08 3.10
C ASP A 146 -12.57 -40.97 2.38
N ASP A 147 -13.68 -40.98 3.13
CA ASP A 147 -15.04 -40.96 2.59
C ASP A 147 -15.44 -39.61 1.98
N LEU A 148 -14.79 -38.53 2.42
CA LEU A 148 -15.07 -37.16 2.00
C LEU A 148 -14.11 -36.64 0.92
N GLY A 149 -13.07 -37.41 0.59
CA GLY A 149 -12.04 -36.97 -0.36
C GLY A 149 -11.33 -35.70 0.08
N LEU A 150 -11.15 -35.52 1.40
CA LEU A 150 -10.42 -34.39 1.96
C LEU A 150 -8.97 -34.43 1.48
N GLN A 151 -8.44 -33.26 1.14
CA GLN A 151 -7.07 -33.08 0.69
C GLN A 151 -6.16 -32.64 1.86
N PRO A 152 -4.88 -33.05 1.85
CA PRO A 152 -3.88 -32.51 2.77
C PRO A 152 -3.76 -30.99 2.65
N VAL A 153 -3.64 -30.33 3.81
CA VAL A 153 -3.45 -28.88 3.90
C VAL A 153 -2.03 -28.62 4.37
N ASP A 154 -1.25 -27.99 3.52
CA ASP A 154 0.11 -27.58 3.82
C ASP A 154 0.12 -26.09 4.23
N VAL A 155 0.36 -25.84 5.51
CA VAL A 155 0.37 -24.51 6.14
C VAL A 155 1.81 -24.04 6.26
N LEU A 156 2.17 -23.09 5.40
CA LEU A 156 3.54 -22.56 5.25
C LEU A 156 3.76 -21.24 6.01
N ALA A 157 2.69 -20.60 6.45
CA ALA A 157 2.72 -19.30 7.09
C ALA A 157 1.71 -19.19 8.24
N PHE A 158 2.08 -18.45 9.28
CA PHE A 158 1.26 -18.25 10.47
C PHE A 158 1.03 -16.74 10.74
N PRO A 159 -0.15 -16.34 11.22
CA PRO A 159 -1.28 -17.19 11.58
C PRO A 159 -2.03 -17.72 10.35
N PHE A 160 -2.68 -18.88 10.51
CA PHE A 160 -3.55 -19.48 9.49
C PHE A 160 -4.98 -19.54 10.02
N LEU A 161 -5.92 -18.94 9.28
CA LEU A 161 -7.33 -18.90 9.64
C LEU A 161 -8.09 -20.09 9.04
N VAL A 162 -8.72 -20.88 9.91
CA VAL A 162 -9.72 -21.87 9.52
C VAL A 162 -11.04 -21.13 9.30
N SER A 163 -11.44 -21.02 8.03
CA SER A 163 -12.65 -20.32 7.62
C SER A 163 -13.37 -21.03 6.48
N LYS A 164 -14.71 -21.03 6.51
CA LYS A 164 -15.53 -21.52 5.38
C LYS A 164 -15.40 -20.68 4.10
N THR A 165 -14.84 -19.48 4.18
CA THR A 165 -14.55 -18.61 3.02
C THR A 165 -13.12 -18.73 2.53
N ASP A 166 -12.24 -19.38 3.30
CA ASP A 166 -10.88 -19.66 2.87
C ASP A 166 -10.90 -20.73 1.78
N GLU A 167 -10.05 -20.59 0.76
CA GLU A 167 -9.97 -21.49 -0.40
C GLU A 167 -9.81 -22.95 0.03
N VAL A 168 -9.11 -23.21 1.14
CA VAL A 168 -8.87 -24.54 1.68
C VAL A 168 -10.18 -25.28 2.00
N PHE A 169 -11.18 -24.59 2.54
CA PHE A 169 -12.45 -25.18 2.96
C PHE A 169 -13.58 -24.87 1.98
N ALA A 170 -13.55 -23.69 1.35
CA ALA A 170 -14.58 -23.24 0.41
C ALA A 170 -14.66 -24.13 -0.85
N ARG A 171 -13.56 -24.74 -1.28
CA ARG A 171 -13.55 -25.67 -2.44
C ARG A 171 -14.49 -26.86 -2.31
N TYR A 172 -14.81 -27.27 -1.07
CA TYR A 172 -15.72 -28.39 -0.83
C TYR A 172 -17.18 -27.95 -0.90
N LYS A 173 -17.46 -26.65 -1.06
CA LYS A 173 -18.83 -26.11 -1.05
C LYS A 173 -19.66 -26.60 -2.23
N ASP A 174 -19.06 -26.77 -3.40
CA ASP A 174 -19.78 -27.24 -4.59
C ASP A 174 -20.13 -28.74 -4.49
N ARG A 175 -19.28 -29.52 -3.81
CA ARG A 175 -19.42 -30.98 -3.71
C ARG A 175 -20.15 -31.43 -2.43
N TYR A 176 -19.89 -30.76 -1.31
CA TYR A 176 -20.41 -31.04 0.02
C TYR A 176 -20.81 -29.73 0.75
N PRO A 177 -21.81 -28.97 0.24
CA PRO A 177 -22.17 -27.66 0.78
C PRO A 177 -22.52 -27.69 2.26
N HIS A 178 -23.22 -28.73 2.71
CA HIS A 178 -23.59 -28.92 4.11
C HIS A 178 -22.36 -29.06 5.03
N GLN A 179 -21.30 -29.72 4.57
CA GLN A 179 -20.10 -29.93 5.39
C GLN A 179 -19.36 -28.63 5.65
N VAL A 180 -19.19 -27.82 4.60
CA VAL A 180 -18.56 -26.49 4.70
C VAL A 180 -19.34 -25.55 5.61
N ASN A 181 -20.68 -25.68 5.67
CA ASN A 181 -21.52 -24.89 6.57
C ASN A 181 -21.33 -25.20 8.06
N TYR A 182 -20.67 -26.31 8.43
CA TYR A 182 -20.29 -26.57 9.82
C TYR A 182 -19.01 -25.84 10.24
N ILE A 183 -18.24 -25.31 9.27
CA ILE A 183 -17.12 -24.41 9.53
C ILE A 183 -17.65 -22.98 9.59
N SER A 184 -17.19 -22.21 10.57
CA SER A 184 -17.58 -20.81 10.70
C SER A 184 -16.64 -19.94 9.86
N ARG A 185 -17.05 -18.72 9.51
CA ARG A 185 -16.14 -17.76 8.83
C ARG A 185 -14.92 -17.38 9.68
N ARG A 186 -15.07 -17.49 11.00
CA ARG A 186 -14.00 -17.36 11.98
C ARG A 186 -14.07 -18.58 12.88
N HIS A 187 -13.58 -19.72 12.38
CA HIS A 187 -13.76 -20.98 13.09
C HIS A 187 -12.66 -21.18 14.13
N ALA A 188 -11.42 -21.27 13.67
CA ALA A 188 -10.24 -21.39 14.50
C ALA A 188 -9.06 -20.70 13.82
N HIS A 189 -8.00 -20.45 14.56
CA HIS A 189 -6.73 -20.04 13.96
C HIS A 189 -5.57 -20.84 14.52
N LEU A 190 -4.57 -21.05 13.68
CA LEU A 190 -3.30 -21.70 14.01
C LEU A 190 -2.22 -20.63 14.05
N PHE A 191 -1.42 -20.57 15.10
CA PHE A 191 -0.41 -19.53 15.26
C PHE A 191 0.79 -20.02 16.06
N LEU A 192 1.92 -19.33 15.91
CA LEU A 192 3.13 -19.61 16.68
C LEU A 192 3.17 -18.74 17.94
N LYS A 193 3.47 -19.34 19.10
CA LYS A 193 3.70 -18.66 20.37
C LYS A 193 4.96 -19.25 21.01
N GLY A 194 5.99 -18.42 21.26
CA GLY A 194 7.27 -18.93 21.79
C GLY A 194 7.94 -19.98 20.90
N GLY A 195 7.68 -19.98 19.59
CA GLY A 195 8.20 -20.97 18.64
C GLY A 195 7.43 -22.31 18.60
N GLU A 196 6.39 -22.47 19.41
CA GLU A 196 5.51 -23.64 19.41
C GLU A 196 4.21 -23.34 18.66
N LEU A 197 3.62 -24.36 18.02
CA LEU A 197 2.37 -24.25 17.30
C LEU A 197 1.18 -24.37 18.26
N TYR A 198 0.23 -23.44 18.15
CA TYR A 198 -1.02 -23.45 18.91
C TYR A 198 -2.23 -23.40 17.98
N VAL A 199 -3.33 -24.00 18.42
CA VAL A 199 -4.67 -23.84 17.85
C VAL A 199 -5.59 -23.19 18.87
N GLU A 200 -6.46 -22.30 18.40
CA GLU A 200 -7.50 -21.72 19.25
C GLU A 200 -8.81 -21.57 18.48
N ASP A 201 -9.90 -21.97 19.11
CA ASP A 201 -11.25 -21.77 18.60
C ASP A 201 -11.67 -20.30 18.75
N LEU A 202 -12.20 -19.70 17.67
CA LEU A 202 -12.56 -18.29 17.64
C LEU A 202 -14.00 -18.02 18.11
N GLY A 203 -14.65 -18.99 18.74
CA GLY A 203 -16.06 -18.94 19.11
C GLY A 203 -16.95 -19.54 18.04
N SER A 204 -16.50 -20.63 17.43
CA SER A 204 -17.18 -21.27 16.32
C SER A 204 -18.47 -21.95 16.75
N THR A 205 -19.44 -22.01 15.83
CA THR A 205 -20.77 -22.59 16.09
C THR A 205 -20.67 -24.06 16.52
N ASN A 206 -19.79 -24.83 15.87
CA ASN A 206 -19.66 -26.28 16.08
C ASN A 206 -18.38 -26.68 16.84
N GLY A 207 -17.53 -25.73 17.21
CA GLY A 207 -16.31 -25.98 17.96
C GLY A 207 -15.18 -26.63 17.17
N THR A 208 -13.99 -26.45 17.73
CA THR A 208 -12.74 -27.11 17.35
C THR A 208 -12.39 -28.17 18.40
N PHE A 209 -11.86 -29.31 17.97
CA PHE A 209 -11.50 -30.43 18.83
C PHE A 209 -10.06 -30.84 18.59
N VAL A 210 -9.35 -31.22 19.65
CA VAL A 210 -8.02 -31.82 19.57
C VAL A 210 -8.05 -33.14 20.33
N ASN A 211 -7.66 -34.23 19.68
CA ASN A 211 -7.71 -35.59 20.19
C ASN A 211 -9.09 -35.96 20.79
N GLY A 212 -10.16 -35.54 20.10
CA GLY A 212 -11.56 -35.79 20.48
C GLY A 212 -12.06 -34.92 21.65
N ARG A 213 -11.23 -34.04 22.22
CA ARG A 213 -11.64 -33.10 23.27
C ARG A 213 -11.92 -31.75 22.63
N ARG A 214 -13.13 -31.22 22.86
CA ARG A 214 -13.48 -29.86 22.41
C ARG A 214 -12.58 -28.86 23.12
N LEU A 215 -11.99 -27.94 22.37
CA LEU A 215 -11.24 -26.85 22.94
C LEU A 215 -12.18 -25.95 23.74
N ASP A 216 -11.74 -25.59 24.94
CA ASP A 216 -12.32 -24.46 25.66
C ASP A 216 -11.87 -23.15 24.99
N GLU A 217 -12.39 -22.01 25.43
CA GLU A 217 -12.11 -20.66 24.90
C GLU A 217 -10.61 -20.22 24.96
N SER A 218 -9.66 -21.14 25.22
CA SER A 218 -8.22 -20.95 25.36
C SER A 218 -7.43 -21.69 24.27
N ALA A 219 -6.28 -21.15 23.87
CA ALA A 219 -5.39 -21.80 22.92
C ALA A 219 -4.77 -23.10 23.50
N LEU A 220 -4.59 -24.11 22.65
CA LEU A 220 -3.94 -25.39 22.99
C LEU A 220 -2.71 -25.61 22.09
N ALA A 221 -1.59 -26.02 22.68
CA ALA A 221 -0.40 -26.40 21.93
C ALA A 221 -0.68 -27.66 21.09
N LEU A 222 -0.24 -27.66 19.84
CA LEU A 222 -0.30 -28.80 18.93
C LEU A 222 1.06 -29.48 18.82
N VAL A 223 1.05 -30.81 18.89
CA VAL A 223 2.25 -31.65 18.71
C VAL A 223 2.10 -32.63 17.55
N GLU A 224 3.22 -33.21 17.10
CA GLU A 224 3.25 -34.25 16.06
C GLU A 224 2.24 -35.36 16.37
N GLY A 225 1.41 -35.69 15.39
CA GLY A 225 0.45 -36.79 15.47
C GLY A 225 -0.90 -36.44 16.10
N ASP A 226 -1.08 -35.24 16.65
CA ASP A 226 -2.36 -34.77 17.20
C ASP A 226 -3.46 -34.80 16.14
N VAL A 227 -4.68 -35.18 16.54
CA VAL A 227 -5.84 -35.17 15.64
C VAL A 227 -6.67 -33.93 15.93
N VAL A 228 -6.64 -32.95 15.02
CA VAL A 228 -7.46 -31.74 15.08
C VAL A 228 -8.72 -31.91 14.24
N ALA A 229 -9.86 -31.47 14.75
CA ALA A 229 -11.12 -31.49 14.03
C ALA A 229 -11.84 -30.14 14.09
N PHE A 230 -12.36 -29.70 12.94
CA PHE A 230 -13.11 -28.46 12.81
C PHE A 230 -14.54 -28.77 12.37
N GLY A 231 -15.52 -28.13 13.02
CA GLY A 231 -16.93 -28.33 12.68
C GLY A 231 -17.53 -29.63 13.24
N GLY A 232 -16.95 -30.21 14.29
CA GLY A 232 -17.29 -31.56 14.76
C GLY A 232 -16.40 -32.61 14.12
N ASP A 233 -16.98 -33.65 13.52
CA ASP A 233 -16.26 -34.77 12.87
C ASP A 233 -16.11 -34.60 11.35
N HIS A 234 -16.47 -33.43 10.78
CA HIS A 234 -16.47 -33.21 9.33
C HIS A 234 -15.07 -32.98 8.76
N PHE A 235 -14.28 -32.09 9.36
CA PHE A 235 -12.92 -31.77 8.90
C PHE A 235 -11.91 -32.25 9.92
N VAL A 236 -11.48 -33.52 9.81
CA VAL A 236 -10.58 -34.18 10.75
C VAL A 236 -9.21 -34.40 10.11
N TYR A 237 -8.18 -33.84 10.74
CA TYR A 237 -6.81 -33.88 10.27
C TYR A 237 -5.86 -34.35 11.36
N ARG A 238 -4.81 -35.05 10.96
CA ARG A 238 -3.65 -35.38 11.78
C ARG A 238 -2.55 -34.35 11.52
N VAL A 239 -2.02 -33.79 12.59
CA VAL A 239 -0.92 -32.84 12.60
C VAL A 239 0.38 -33.58 12.27
N SER A 240 1.11 -33.08 11.26
CA SER A 240 2.51 -33.43 11.03
C SER A 240 3.34 -32.15 10.90
N LEU A 241 4.41 -32.06 11.69
CA LEU A 241 5.30 -30.95 11.91
C LEU A 241 6.66 -31.30 11.32
N GLN A 242 7.07 -30.60 10.27
CA GLN A 242 8.42 -30.75 9.72
C GLN A 242 9.30 -29.57 10.16
N LYS A 243 10.51 -29.87 10.65
CA LYS A 243 11.53 -28.86 10.96
C LYS A 243 12.41 -28.66 9.75
N SER A 244 12.53 -27.43 9.25
CA SER A 244 13.50 -27.07 8.22
C SER A 244 14.91 -27.38 8.73
N SER A 245 15.62 -28.31 8.08
CA SER A 245 17.07 -28.38 8.21
C SER A 245 17.68 -27.20 7.43
N ASP A 246 18.56 -26.43 8.07
CA ASP A 246 19.37 -25.39 7.43
C ASP A 246 20.00 -25.92 6.13
N ALA A 247 19.62 -25.34 4.99
CA ALA A 247 20.27 -25.57 3.71
C ALA A 247 20.51 -24.22 3.04
N GLU A 248 21.79 -23.88 2.85
CA GLU A 248 22.30 -22.72 2.13
C GLU A 248 21.70 -22.59 0.72
N PRO A 249 21.55 -21.37 0.18
CA PRO A 249 21.01 -21.18 -1.16
C PRO A 249 22.08 -21.52 -2.18
N THR A 250 21.95 -22.65 -2.87
CA THR A 250 22.69 -22.91 -4.11
C THR A 250 21.76 -23.44 -5.20
N VAL A 251 21.91 -22.79 -6.35
CA VAL A 251 21.23 -22.93 -7.64
C VAL A 251 20.95 -24.39 -8.06
N THR A 252 19.69 -24.61 -8.45
CA THR A 252 19.15 -25.55 -9.45
C THR A 252 20.00 -26.78 -9.82
N GLN A 253 19.64 -27.96 -9.29
CA GLN A 253 19.70 -29.21 -10.05
C GLN A 253 18.48 -30.10 -9.78
N LEU A 254 17.74 -30.31 -10.86
CA LEU A 254 16.77 -31.38 -11.05
C LEU A 254 17.50 -32.72 -10.85
N SER A 255 17.16 -33.48 -9.81
CA SER A 255 17.51 -34.90 -9.73
C SER A 255 16.42 -35.64 -8.98
N LEU A 256 15.56 -36.26 -9.78
CA LEU A 256 14.69 -37.36 -9.36
C LEU A 256 15.59 -38.52 -8.93
N ASN A 257 15.40 -39.04 -7.72
CA ASN A 257 15.77 -40.40 -7.42
C ASN A 257 14.56 -41.12 -6.79
N PRO A 258 14.05 -42.18 -7.43
CA PRO A 258 12.86 -42.91 -6.99
C PRO A 258 13.27 -44.06 -6.06
N ALA A 259 12.67 -44.14 -4.88
CA ALA A 259 12.32 -45.38 -4.15
C ALA A 259 12.03 -45.09 -2.67
N ALA A 260 10.75 -44.90 -2.35
CA ALA A 260 10.09 -45.45 -1.17
C ALA A 260 8.59 -45.19 -1.31
N ASP A 261 7.83 -46.27 -1.51
CA ASP A 261 6.38 -46.26 -1.68
C ASP A 261 5.66 -45.70 -0.44
N SER A 262 4.93 -44.61 -0.61
CA SER A 262 3.50 -44.56 -0.29
C SER A 262 2.85 -43.39 -1.03
N ALA A 263 1.82 -43.71 -1.81
CA ALA A 263 1.15 -42.81 -2.70
C ALA A 263 0.42 -41.66 -1.95
N ALA A 264 0.98 -40.46 -2.03
CA ALA A 264 0.21 -39.22 -1.96
C ALA A 264 0.42 -38.50 -3.29
N ASP A 265 -0.66 -38.40 -4.06
CA ASP A 265 -0.75 -37.70 -5.33
C ASP A 265 -0.32 -36.23 -5.16
N ALA A 266 0.82 -35.84 -5.73
CA ALA A 266 1.38 -34.49 -5.57
C ALA A 266 0.45 -33.39 -6.14
N ASP A 267 -0.48 -33.75 -7.04
CA ASP A 267 -1.50 -32.85 -7.59
C ASP A 267 -2.68 -32.59 -6.64
N LYS A 268 -2.73 -33.22 -5.45
CA LYS A 268 -3.82 -33.08 -4.47
C LYS A 268 -3.43 -32.38 -3.16
N THR A 269 -2.17 -31.96 -3.01
CA THR A 269 -1.73 -31.23 -1.81
C THR A 269 -1.91 -29.73 -2.03
N THR A 270 -2.60 -29.05 -1.11
CA THR A 270 -2.80 -27.61 -1.22
C THR A 270 -1.74 -26.87 -0.44
N PHE A 271 -0.88 -26.17 -1.16
CA PHE A 271 0.13 -25.30 -0.58
C PHE A 271 -0.50 -23.94 -0.26
N VAL A 272 -0.59 -23.61 1.03
CA VAL A 272 -1.11 -22.30 1.48
C VAL A 272 0.06 -21.43 1.89
N GLY A 273 0.46 -20.54 0.97
CA GLY A 273 1.66 -19.70 1.10
C GLY A 273 1.43 -18.28 1.64
N THR A 274 0.25 -17.93 2.14
CA THR A 274 -0.01 -16.58 2.67
C THR A 274 -0.39 -16.63 4.15
N ALA A 275 0.24 -15.79 4.98
CA ALA A 275 -0.21 -15.57 6.36
C ALA A 275 -1.51 -14.75 6.32
N HIS A 276 -2.55 -15.18 7.04
CA HIS A 276 -3.75 -14.36 7.19
C HIS A 276 -3.45 -13.17 8.11
N SER A 277 -3.99 -12.00 7.77
CA SER A 277 -3.81 -10.78 8.59
C SER A 277 -4.51 -10.93 9.95
N PHE A 278 -3.87 -10.54 11.05
CA PHE A 278 -4.54 -10.51 12.35
C PHE A 278 -5.70 -9.52 12.36
N LEU A 279 -5.62 -8.44 11.59
CA LEU A 279 -6.77 -7.57 11.35
C LEU A 279 -7.91 -8.34 10.68
N GLU A 280 -7.69 -9.19 9.67
CA GLU A 280 -8.76 -10.01 9.09
C GLU A 280 -9.35 -11.03 10.08
N ILE A 281 -8.51 -11.64 10.92
CA ILE A 281 -8.94 -12.62 11.93
C ILE A 281 -9.79 -11.95 13.03
N PHE A 282 -9.55 -10.68 13.36
CA PHE A 282 -10.22 -9.97 14.47
C PHE A 282 -11.17 -8.84 14.06
N CYS A 283 -11.23 -8.47 12.78
CA CYS A 283 -12.25 -7.57 12.26
C CYS A 283 -13.58 -8.32 11.97
N VAL A 284 -14.64 -7.52 11.77
CA VAL A 284 -15.93 -7.82 11.11
C VAL A 284 -17.20 -7.99 12.00
N ASP A 285 -18.26 -7.42 11.43
CA ASP A 285 -19.67 -7.21 11.79
C ASP A 285 -20.44 -8.48 12.26
N PRO A 286 -21.03 -8.49 13.49
CA PRO A 286 -21.77 -9.62 14.06
C PRO A 286 -23.05 -10.05 13.32
N ALA A 287 -23.53 -9.28 12.33
CA ALA A 287 -24.85 -9.45 11.73
C ALA A 287 -25.07 -10.76 10.92
N LEU A 288 -24.03 -11.56 10.69
CA LEU A 288 -23.99 -12.60 9.66
C LEU A 288 -23.78 -14.05 10.19
N GLN A 289 -23.99 -14.35 11.48
CA GLN A 289 -23.91 -15.72 12.04
C GLN A 289 -25.08 -16.65 11.63
N ARG A 290 -26.04 -16.18 10.84
CA ARG A 290 -27.30 -16.91 10.53
C ARG A 290 -27.17 -18.03 9.48
N GLU A 291 -25.98 -18.26 8.94
CA GLU A 291 -25.75 -19.19 7.80
C GLU A 291 -24.97 -20.48 8.19
N ASP A 292 -24.55 -20.64 9.44
CA ASP A 292 -23.83 -21.84 9.88
C ASP A 292 -24.83 -22.95 10.27
N GLU A 293 -24.59 -24.19 9.82
CA GLU A 293 -25.35 -25.36 10.26
C GLU A 293 -24.87 -25.79 11.66
N VAL A 294 -25.79 -26.27 12.52
CA VAL A 294 -25.45 -26.71 13.88
C VAL A 294 -25.35 -28.24 13.91
N ASN A 295 -24.17 -28.77 14.23
CA ASN A 295 -23.92 -30.20 14.39
C ASN A 295 -24.40 -30.65 15.78
N GLU A 296 -25.40 -31.54 15.85
CA GLU A 296 -25.95 -32.04 17.12
C GLU A 296 -24.90 -32.82 17.94
N ALA A 297 -23.95 -33.48 17.29
CA ALA A 297 -22.87 -34.22 17.96
C ALA A 297 -21.84 -33.29 18.64
N ALA A 298 -21.80 -32.02 18.24
CA ALA A 298 -20.86 -31.04 18.75
C ALA A 298 -21.37 -30.23 19.97
N GLN A 299 -22.63 -30.43 20.39
CA GLN A 299 -23.21 -29.73 21.53
C GLN A 299 -22.76 -30.31 22.89
N PRO A 300 -22.51 -29.47 23.91
CA PRO A 300 -22.20 -29.96 25.26
C PRO A 300 -23.37 -30.73 25.86
N ALA A 301 -23.08 -31.81 26.60
CA ALA A 301 -24.07 -32.70 27.21
C ALA A 301 -25.11 -31.98 28.11
N SER A 302 -24.80 -30.77 28.60
CA SER A 302 -25.70 -29.94 29.41
C SER A 302 -26.90 -29.38 28.63
N ALA A 303 -26.82 -29.24 27.30
CA ALA A 303 -27.94 -28.82 26.45
C ALA A 303 -28.91 -29.98 26.15
N ARG A 304 -28.38 -31.20 26.07
CA ARG A 304 -29.15 -32.43 25.83
C ARG A 304 -30.07 -32.78 26.99
N ALA A 305 -29.62 -32.54 28.22
CA ALA A 305 -30.42 -32.74 29.44
C ALA A 305 -31.62 -31.77 29.59
N LYS A 306 -31.61 -30.62 28.90
CA LYS A 306 -32.67 -29.60 29.03
C LYS A 306 -33.80 -29.77 27.99
N ARG A 307 -33.63 -30.63 26.99
CA ARG A 307 -34.63 -30.91 25.93
C ARG A 307 -35.46 -32.18 26.17
N GLU A 308 -35.04 -33.08 27.06
CA GLU A 308 -35.76 -34.35 27.32
C GLU A 308 -36.70 -34.32 28.54
N GLY A 309 -36.88 -33.18 29.21
CA GLY A 309 -37.71 -33.08 30.40
C GLY A 309 -38.64 -31.87 30.42
N ALA A 310 -39.66 -31.84 29.58
CA ALA A 310 -40.97 -31.20 29.85
C ALA A 310 -41.85 -31.20 28.59
N GLY A 311 -42.45 -32.35 28.28
CA GLY A 311 -43.61 -32.42 27.41
C GLY A 311 -44.84 -32.80 28.22
N THR A 312 -45.55 -31.85 28.84
CA THR A 312 -47.00 -31.96 29.07
C THR A 312 -47.65 -30.63 29.44
N SER A 313 -48.83 -30.43 28.87
CA SER A 313 -49.88 -29.42 29.06
C SER A 313 -49.92 -28.61 30.37
N THR A 314 -50.27 -27.31 30.27
CA THR A 314 -51.60 -26.76 30.64
C THR A 314 -51.58 -25.23 30.83
N ASN A 315 -52.74 -24.64 30.51
CA ASN A 315 -53.34 -23.41 31.06
C ASN A 315 -52.79 -21.99 30.79
N ARG A 316 -53.60 -21.33 29.96
CA ARG A 316 -54.17 -19.98 30.10
C ARG A 316 -54.25 -19.42 31.54
N ALA A 317 -53.95 -18.12 31.62
CA ALA A 317 -54.65 -17.04 32.33
C ALA A 317 -54.11 -16.52 33.68
N GLN A 318 -54.22 -15.18 33.80
CA GLN A 318 -54.31 -14.35 35.00
C GLN A 318 -53.01 -14.10 35.78
N ASN A 319 -52.79 -12.97 36.47
CA ASN A 319 -53.29 -11.60 36.47
C ASN A 319 -52.43 -10.87 37.52
N ALA A 320 -52.28 -9.56 37.37
CA ALA A 320 -52.15 -8.56 38.44
C ALA A 320 -50.84 -8.40 39.27
N ARG A 321 -50.28 -7.20 39.08
CA ARG A 321 -50.07 -6.11 40.08
C ARG A 321 -48.80 -6.00 40.93
N SER A 322 -48.40 -4.72 40.99
CA SER A 322 -47.71 -3.99 42.07
C SER A 322 -46.18 -4.00 41.95
N THR A 323 -45.50 -2.88 41.75
CA THR A 323 -45.51 -1.63 42.53
C THR A 323 -44.94 -0.50 41.62
N ARG A 324 -45.54 0.71 41.54
CA ARG A 324 -45.30 1.90 42.39
C ARG A 324 -43.81 2.22 42.54
N ASN A 325 -43.29 3.44 42.43
CA ASN A 325 -43.82 4.80 42.32
C ASN A 325 -42.60 5.74 42.16
N SER A 326 -42.87 7.04 41.98
CA SER A 326 -41.97 8.21 41.93
C SER A 326 -41.25 8.41 40.59
N GLY A 327 -41.59 9.42 39.76
CA GLY A 327 -42.08 10.77 40.10
C GLY A 327 -40.90 11.60 40.58
N ALA A 328 -40.67 12.83 40.16
CA ALA A 328 -41.44 13.79 39.38
C ALA A 328 -40.42 14.88 38.96
N THR A 329 -40.53 15.50 37.77
CA THR A 329 -41.00 16.90 37.58
C THR A 329 -40.13 17.94 38.31
N ASN A 330 -39.75 19.10 37.77
CA ASN A 330 -40.42 19.93 36.78
C ASN A 330 -39.54 21.16 36.47
N ASP A 331 -40.07 21.99 35.57
CA ASP A 331 -39.89 23.44 35.42
C ASP A 331 -38.79 23.93 34.48
N ALA A 332 -39.01 24.95 33.66
CA ALA A 332 -40.21 25.69 33.26
C ALA A 332 -39.79 26.73 32.20
N GLY A 333 -40.77 27.28 31.47
CA GLY A 333 -40.68 28.53 30.70
C GLY A 333 -40.87 28.32 29.20
N SER A 334 -42.09 28.34 28.63
CA SER A 334 -42.98 29.51 28.37
C SER A 334 -42.30 30.55 27.46
N ASN A 335 -42.81 31.10 26.35
CA ASN A 335 -44.13 31.30 25.74
C ASN A 335 -43.85 31.58 24.23
N GLY A 336 -44.76 31.51 23.25
CA GLY A 336 -46.20 31.31 23.23
C GLY A 336 -46.75 31.54 21.81
N ALA A 337 -48.06 31.27 21.67
CA ALA A 337 -49.01 31.79 20.66
C ALA A 337 -48.81 31.39 19.18
N ALA A 338 -49.82 30.98 18.41
CA ALA A 338 -51.24 30.81 18.66
C ALA A 338 -51.90 29.96 17.56
N SER A 339 -52.97 29.28 17.99
CA SER A 339 -54.16 28.81 17.26
C SER A 339 -53.99 27.88 16.04
N GLY A 340 -54.66 26.74 15.98
CA GLY A 340 -55.63 26.18 16.89
C GLY A 340 -56.28 24.94 16.29
N LYS A 341 -56.46 23.93 17.16
CA LYS A 341 -57.64 23.05 17.30
C LYS A 341 -58.14 22.29 16.06
N SER A 342 -58.51 21.03 16.12
CA SER A 342 -58.67 20.07 17.23
C SER A 342 -59.09 18.77 16.51
N THR A 343 -58.39 17.66 16.73
CA THR A 343 -58.87 16.48 17.49
C THR A 343 -60.11 15.79 16.92
N ARG A 344 -60.24 14.47 16.90
CA ARG A 344 -59.45 13.36 17.42
C ARG A 344 -60.17 12.08 16.99
N ASP A 345 -59.40 11.00 17.04
CA ASP A 345 -59.78 9.63 17.41
C ASP A 345 -60.83 8.92 16.53
N GLY A 346 -60.63 7.69 16.07
CA GLY A 346 -59.70 6.66 16.55
C GLY A 346 -60.50 5.50 17.12
N THR A 347 -60.73 4.48 16.29
CA THR A 347 -61.08 3.09 16.64
C THR A 347 -60.88 2.31 15.34
N GLY A 348 -60.27 1.12 15.26
CA GLY A 348 -60.12 0.06 16.23
C GLY A 348 -60.21 -1.24 15.42
N ALA A 349 -59.23 -2.12 15.59
CA ALA A 349 -58.99 -3.36 14.87
C ALA A 349 -60.19 -4.34 14.80
N THR A 350 -60.21 -5.23 13.80
CA THR A 350 -59.72 -6.63 13.93
C THR A 350 -60.09 -7.53 12.73
N LYS A 351 -59.12 -8.38 12.35
CA LYS A 351 -59.18 -9.80 11.90
C LYS A 351 -60.14 -10.16 10.73
N GLY A 352 -59.76 -10.98 9.74
CA GLY A 352 -58.78 -12.06 9.71
C GLY A 352 -59.49 -13.42 9.57
N ALA A 353 -59.07 -14.19 8.55
CA ALA A 353 -59.37 -15.59 8.20
C ALA A 353 -60.60 -15.84 7.30
N THR A 354 -60.39 -16.18 6.01
CA THR A 354 -60.19 -17.54 5.45
C THR A 354 -61.19 -18.58 5.92
N GLN A 355 -62.06 -19.03 5.00
CA GLN A 355 -61.96 -20.41 4.48
C GLN A 355 -62.82 -20.64 3.23
N SER A 356 -62.19 -21.48 2.42
CA SER A 356 -62.57 -22.16 1.19
C SER A 356 -63.94 -22.85 1.13
N ALA A 357 -64.44 -22.85 -0.11
CA ALA A 357 -65.08 -23.97 -0.80
C ALA A 357 -66.44 -24.48 -0.31
N MET A 358 -67.49 -24.21 -1.12
CA MET A 358 -68.16 -25.31 -1.81
C MET A 358 -69.06 -24.84 -2.96
N LYS A 359 -69.03 -25.66 -4.01
CA LYS A 359 -69.85 -25.68 -5.21
C LYS A 359 -71.35 -25.62 -4.88
N ARG A 360 -72.13 -24.83 -5.62
CA ARG A 360 -73.20 -25.33 -6.53
C ARG A 360 -73.93 -24.19 -7.26
N LYS A 361 -74.20 -24.48 -8.53
CA LYS A 361 -74.82 -23.66 -9.58
C LYS A 361 -76.35 -23.50 -9.39
N PRO A 362 -77.01 -22.64 -10.18
CA PRO A 362 -78.06 -21.73 -9.74
C PRO A 362 -79.46 -22.19 -10.14
N ARG A 363 -80.49 -21.56 -9.56
CA ARG A 363 -81.73 -21.16 -10.26
C ARG A 363 -82.74 -20.52 -9.30
N ARG A 364 -83.49 -19.55 -9.84
CA ARG A 364 -84.73 -18.90 -9.37
C ARG A 364 -84.47 -17.44 -8.98
N TRP A 365 -84.43 -16.57 -10.00
CA TRP A 365 -85.58 -15.86 -10.59
C TRP A 365 -86.18 -14.87 -9.61
N ARG A 366 -86.25 -13.61 -10.07
CA ARG A 366 -87.25 -12.63 -9.66
C ARG A 366 -87.24 -12.30 -8.17
N LEU A 367 -86.78 -11.11 -7.84
CA LEU A 367 -87.64 -10.11 -7.20
C LEU A 367 -86.89 -8.78 -7.15
N LEU A 368 -87.58 -7.77 -7.69
CA LEU A 368 -87.49 -6.35 -7.34
C LEU A 368 -86.24 -5.61 -7.85
N ALA A 369 -86.19 -4.94 -9.03
CA ALA A 369 -87.28 -4.45 -9.90
C ALA A 369 -88.47 -3.92 -9.10
N GLY A 370 -88.15 -3.07 -8.11
CA GLY A 370 -89.06 -2.69 -7.05
C GLY A 370 -88.77 -1.29 -6.55
N GLU A 371 -88.45 -0.35 -7.45
CA GLU A 371 -88.51 1.09 -7.12
C GLU A 371 -88.46 2.01 -8.35
N LEU A 372 -89.07 1.59 -9.47
CA LEU A 372 -89.26 2.50 -10.62
C LEU A 372 -90.59 2.28 -11.37
N HIS A 373 -91.64 1.91 -10.62
CA HIS A 373 -93.01 1.90 -11.13
C HIS A 373 -94.00 2.42 -10.09
N ARG A 374 -93.84 3.71 -9.74
CA ARG A 374 -94.91 4.50 -9.12
C ARG A 374 -94.76 6.01 -9.34
N THR A 375 -94.42 6.43 -10.55
CA THR A 375 -94.50 7.85 -10.96
C THR A 375 -94.97 8.05 -12.41
N LEU A 376 -95.53 7.03 -13.07
CA LEU A 376 -96.06 7.16 -14.43
C LEU A 376 -97.40 6.42 -14.57
N ALA A 377 -98.38 6.87 -13.79
CA ALA A 377 -99.80 6.82 -14.15
C ALA A 377 -100.56 7.73 -13.18
N ASP A 378 -100.39 9.04 -13.30
CA ASP A 378 -101.59 9.86 -13.34
C ASP A 378 -101.40 11.00 -14.34
N GLY A 379 -102.46 11.26 -15.09
CA GLY A 379 -102.40 11.83 -16.41
C GLY A 379 -102.05 13.32 -16.45
N GLU A 380 -101.29 13.71 -17.46
CA GLU A 380 -101.68 14.84 -18.28
C GLU A 380 -101.07 14.71 -19.69
N ARG A 381 -101.95 14.72 -20.68
CA ARG A 381 -101.61 14.69 -22.10
C ARG A 381 -100.89 15.98 -22.46
N THR A 382 -99.56 15.97 -22.52
CA THR A 382 -98.76 16.71 -23.51
C THR A 382 -97.29 16.27 -23.40
N ASN A 383 -96.59 16.21 -24.54
CA ASN A 383 -95.13 16.05 -24.69
C ASN A 383 -94.52 14.64 -24.84
N PHE A 384 -95.18 13.75 -25.57
CA PHE A 384 -94.56 12.49 -26.06
C PHE A 384 -93.37 12.69 -27.02
N ARG A 385 -93.19 13.91 -27.56
CA ARG A 385 -92.02 14.27 -28.39
C ARG A 385 -90.74 14.56 -27.60
N ARG A 386 -90.84 14.85 -26.29
CA ARG A 386 -89.65 15.15 -25.46
C ARG A 386 -89.06 13.89 -24.83
N ALA A 387 -89.87 12.90 -24.42
CA ALA A 387 -89.34 11.68 -23.81
C ALA A 387 -88.49 10.81 -24.76
N ALA A 388 -88.83 10.74 -26.06
CA ALA A 388 -88.03 10.03 -27.06
C ALA A 388 -86.70 10.75 -27.38
N ALA A 389 -86.66 12.08 -27.28
CA ALA A 389 -85.46 12.88 -27.53
C ALA A 389 -84.40 12.69 -26.41
N TRP A 390 -84.83 12.52 -25.16
CA TRP A 390 -83.91 12.34 -24.02
C TRP A 390 -83.37 10.90 -23.92
N GLY A 391 -84.16 9.89 -24.32
CA GLY A 391 -83.68 8.51 -24.44
C GLY A 391 -82.63 8.33 -25.56
N GLY A 392 -82.82 9.00 -26.70
CA GLY A 392 -81.83 9.06 -27.77
C GLY A 392 -80.55 9.80 -27.36
N ALA A 393 -80.67 10.89 -26.62
CA ALA A 393 -79.52 11.65 -26.11
C ALA A 393 -78.69 10.85 -25.09
N GLY A 394 -79.33 10.08 -24.20
CA GLY A 394 -78.62 9.22 -23.25
C GLY A 394 -77.80 8.11 -23.93
N VAL A 395 -78.36 7.46 -24.95
CA VAL A 395 -77.63 6.46 -25.75
C VAL A 395 -76.51 7.11 -26.56
N ALA A 396 -76.75 8.28 -27.15
CA ALA A 396 -75.73 9.02 -27.89
C ALA A 396 -74.57 9.46 -26.98
N ILE A 397 -74.83 9.83 -25.73
CA ILE A 397 -73.78 10.18 -24.75
C ILE A 397 -72.97 8.94 -24.34
N VAL A 398 -73.62 7.78 -24.11
CA VAL A 398 -72.90 6.53 -23.79
C VAL A 398 -72.10 6.02 -24.99
N VAL A 399 -72.64 6.15 -26.20
CA VAL A 399 -71.90 5.83 -27.44
C VAL A 399 -70.77 6.84 -27.66
N ALA A 400 -70.97 8.13 -27.41
CA ALA A 400 -69.92 9.14 -27.52
C ALA A 400 -68.84 8.98 -26.44
N LEU A 401 -69.20 8.57 -25.22
CA LEU A 401 -68.26 8.18 -24.16
C LEU A 401 -67.54 6.87 -24.51
N GLY A 402 -68.25 5.90 -25.07
CA GLY A 402 -67.68 4.64 -25.54
C GLY A 402 -66.72 4.83 -26.72
N VAL A 403 -67.08 5.68 -27.68
CA VAL A 403 -66.26 6.09 -28.82
C VAL A 403 -65.12 7.01 -28.36
N GLY A 404 -65.36 7.89 -27.39
CA GLY A 404 -64.33 8.72 -26.76
C GLY A 404 -63.28 7.89 -26.04
N LEU A 405 -63.70 6.91 -25.23
CA LEU A 405 -62.82 5.94 -24.58
C LEU A 405 -62.13 5.00 -25.59
N TYR A 406 -62.83 4.63 -26.67
CA TYR A 406 -62.26 3.84 -27.75
C TYR A 406 -61.15 4.62 -28.48
N LEU A 407 -61.40 5.86 -28.86
CA LEU A 407 -60.42 6.73 -29.50
C LEU A 407 -59.27 7.11 -28.55
N HIS A 408 -59.53 7.26 -27.25
CA HIS A 408 -58.48 7.56 -26.26
C HIS A 408 -57.47 6.41 -26.07
N GLY A 409 -57.87 5.16 -26.31
CA GLY A 409 -56.98 3.99 -26.28
C GLY A 409 -56.51 3.51 -27.65
N SER A 410 -56.68 4.27 -28.74
CA SER A 410 -56.31 3.81 -30.09
C SER A 410 -54.80 3.70 -30.27
N SER A 411 -54.02 4.66 -29.76
CA SER A 411 -52.56 4.67 -29.84
C SER A 411 -51.93 3.53 -29.06
N GLU A 412 -52.40 3.25 -27.84
CA GLU A 412 -51.96 2.10 -27.04
C GLU A 412 -52.19 0.77 -27.77
N ARG A 413 -53.35 0.62 -28.44
CA ARG A 413 -53.70 -0.60 -29.19
C ARG A 413 -52.87 -0.73 -30.47
N GLU A 414 -52.68 0.37 -31.20
CA GLU A 414 -51.85 0.43 -32.39
C GLU A 414 -50.40 0.04 -32.06
N LEU A 415 -49.83 0.58 -30.99
CA LEU A 415 -48.51 0.21 -30.50
C LEU A 415 -48.41 -1.27 -30.10
N LYS A 416 -49.41 -1.80 -29.37
CA LYS A 416 -49.45 -3.23 -29.03
C LYS A 416 -49.53 -4.12 -30.27
N ASN A 417 -50.28 -3.71 -31.29
CA ASN A 417 -50.37 -4.44 -32.54
C ASN A 417 -49.04 -4.44 -33.30
N LEU A 418 -48.37 -3.27 -33.41
CA LEU A 418 -47.06 -3.15 -34.06
C LEU A 418 -45.96 -3.94 -33.32
N LEU A 419 -45.97 -3.92 -31.98
CA LEU A 419 -45.10 -4.76 -31.15
C LEU A 419 -45.36 -6.25 -31.39
N ALA A 420 -46.63 -6.66 -31.46
CA ALA A 420 -47.01 -8.05 -31.70
C ALA A 420 -46.67 -8.52 -33.13
N SER A 421 -46.67 -7.62 -34.12
CA SER A 421 -46.28 -7.93 -35.50
C SER A 421 -44.76 -7.91 -35.72
N GLY A 422 -43.97 -7.56 -34.71
CA GLY A 422 -42.51 -7.44 -34.80
C GLY A 422 -42.01 -6.20 -35.54
N ASP A 423 -42.90 -5.25 -35.85
CA ASP A 423 -42.56 -4.02 -36.58
C ASP A 423 -42.13 -2.90 -35.61
N TYR A 424 -40.98 -3.14 -34.97
CA TYR A 424 -40.49 -2.28 -33.90
C TYR A 424 -40.10 -0.87 -34.37
N THR A 425 -39.63 -0.72 -35.61
CA THR A 425 -39.22 0.58 -36.18
C THR A 425 -40.42 1.51 -36.36
N ASN A 426 -41.53 0.98 -36.89
CA ASN A 426 -42.76 1.75 -37.03
C ASN A 426 -43.40 2.01 -35.65
N ALA A 427 -43.31 1.05 -34.72
CA ALA A 427 -43.77 1.25 -33.34
C ALA A 427 -43.03 2.41 -32.64
N VAL A 428 -41.70 2.51 -32.78
CA VAL A 428 -40.90 3.62 -32.22
C VAL A 428 -41.34 4.96 -32.82
N SER A 429 -41.53 5.02 -34.14
CA SER A 429 -41.95 6.24 -34.83
C SER A 429 -43.34 6.69 -34.40
N ALA A 430 -44.31 5.77 -34.35
CA ALA A 430 -45.69 6.05 -33.91
C ALA A 430 -45.75 6.52 -32.45
N ALA A 431 -45.00 5.86 -31.55
CA ALA A 431 -44.88 6.28 -30.15
C ALA A 431 -44.26 7.67 -30.01
N GLY A 432 -43.19 7.98 -30.75
CA GLY A 432 -42.52 9.26 -30.68
C GLY A 432 -43.46 10.43 -31.04
N VAL A 433 -44.26 10.26 -32.10
CA VAL A 433 -45.30 11.23 -32.49
C VAL A 433 -46.33 11.40 -31.38
N TYR A 434 -46.83 10.31 -30.81
CA TYR A 434 -47.81 10.38 -29.72
C TYR A 434 -47.25 11.06 -28.47
N LEU A 435 -46.08 10.64 -27.99
CA LEU A 435 -45.46 11.18 -26.77
C LEU A 435 -45.02 12.64 -26.91
N SER A 436 -44.78 13.13 -28.13
CA SER A 436 -44.54 14.57 -28.36
C SER A 436 -45.72 15.46 -27.94
N SER A 437 -46.94 14.91 -27.99
CA SER A 437 -48.17 15.61 -27.57
C SER A 437 -48.66 15.17 -26.19
N HIS A 438 -48.24 14.00 -25.70
CA HIS A 438 -48.68 13.40 -24.43
C HIS A 438 -47.49 12.84 -23.61
N PRO A 439 -46.55 13.68 -23.15
CA PRO A 439 -45.29 13.22 -22.53
C PRO A 439 -45.48 12.56 -21.15
N ALA A 440 -46.62 12.76 -20.49
CA ALA A 440 -46.92 12.21 -19.17
C ALA A 440 -47.61 10.83 -19.21
N ASP A 441 -47.90 10.28 -20.39
CA ASP A 441 -48.53 8.96 -20.50
C ASP A 441 -47.52 7.84 -20.23
N THR A 442 -47.55 7.31 -19.00
CA THR A 442 -46.63 6.27 -18.55
C THR A 442 -46.82 4.92 -19.26
N LYS A 443 -48.03 4.62 -19.74
CA LYS A 443 -48.31 3.34 -20.42
C LYS A 443 -47.73 3.35 -21.82
N VAL A 444 -47.97 4.42 -22.57
CA VAL A 444 -47.40 4.57 -23.91
C VAL A 444 -45.88 4.76 -23.83
N SER A 445 -45.39 5.49 -22.83
CA SER A 445 -43.95 5.59 -22.53
C SER A 445 -43.30 4.21 -22.33
N SER A 446 -43.90 3.32 -21.54
CA SER A 446 -43.36 1.97 -21.34
C SER A 446 -43.38 1.12 -22.62
N LEU A 447 -44.45 1.17 -23.41
CA LEU A 447 -44.53 0.45 -24.70
C LEU A 447 -43.54 1.00 -25.73
N ALA A 448 -43.32 2.32 -25.72
CA ALA A 448 -42.34 2.99 -26.56
C ALA A 448 -40.90 2.60 -26.16
N SER A 449 -40.62 2.48 -24.86
CA SER A 449 -39.34 1.97 -24.36
C SER A 449 -39.09 0.54 -24.81
N GLU A 450 -40.10 -0.34 -24.71
CA GLU A 450 -40.01 -1.73 -25.19
C GLU A 450 -39.75 -1.78 -26.70
N ALA A 451 -40.48 -1.00 -27.49
CA ALA A 451 -40.29 -0.91 -28.95
C ALA A 451 -38.89 -0.44 -29.31
N LEU A 452 -38.37 0.58 -28.62
CA LEU A 452 -37.02 1.11 -28.85
C LEU A 452 -35.94 0.07 -28.55
N MET A 453 -36.05 -0.62 -27.40
CA MET A 453 -35.10 -1.67 -27.03
C MET A 453 -35.11 -2.80 -28.05
N LYS A 454 -36.29 -3.30 -28.44
CA LYS A 454 -36.40 -4.36 -29.45
C LYS A 454 -35.90 -3.95 -30.84
N ALA A 455 -36.05 -2.68 -31.22
CA ALA A 455 -35.60 -2.18 -32.52
C ALA A 455 -34.08 -1.96 -32.61
N LYS A 456 -33.45 -1.44 -31.55
CA LYS A 456 -32.08 -0.89 -31.63
C LYS A 456 -31.05 -1.67 -30.82
N LEU A 457 -31.45 -2.31 -29.71
CA LEU A 457 -30.51 -3.03 -28.83
C LEU A 457 -29.75 -4.16 -29.54
N PRO A 458 -30.35 -4.99 -30.44
CA PRO A 458 -29.60 -6.06 -31.11
C PRO A 458 -28.40 -5.54 -31.93
N GLY A 459 -28.56 -4.39 -32.60
CA GLY A 459 -27.47 -3.76 -33.35
C GLY A 459 -26.37 -3.26 -32.43
N TRP A 460 -26.74 -2.70 -31.27
CA TRP A 460 -25.80 -2.24 -30.26
C TRP A 460 -25.04 -3.41 -29.62
N LEU A 461 -25.71 -4.52 -29.31
CA LEU A 461 -25.09 -5.74 -28.76
C LEU A 461 -24.04 -6.32 -29.72
N ASN A 462 -24.36 -6.40 -31.02
CA ASN A 462 -23.41 -6.87 -32.02
C ASN A 462 -22.20 -5.92 -32.19
N ALA A 463 -22.37 -4.60 -32.00
CA ALA A 463 -21.25 -3.68 -31.98
C ALA A 463 -20.38 -3.88 -30.72
N LEU A 464 -21.01 -4.11 -29.56
CA LEU A 464 -20.33 -4.37 -28.30
C LEU A 464 -19.50 -5.68 -28.34
N GLU A 465 -20.11 -6.77 -28.84
CA GLU A 465 -19.47 -8.08 -28.99
C GLU A 465 -18.22 -8.02 -29.89
N LYS A 466 -18.26 -7.17 -30.93
CA LYS A 466 -17.14 -6.96 -31.85
C LYS A 466 -16.12 -5.92 -31.36
N ALA A 467 -16.25 -5.43 -30.12
CA ALA A 467 -15.46 -4.34 -29.56
C ALA A 467 -15.46 -3.06 -30.45
N GLN A 468 -16.53 -2.84 -31.21
CA GLN A 468 -16.72 -1.67 -32.07
C GLN A 468 -17.35 -0.51 -31.28
N PHE A 469 -16.62 -0.02 -30.28
CA PHE A 469 -17.17 0.91 -29.30
C PHE A 469 -17.61 2.27 -29.88
N ASP A 470 -16.96 2.77 -30.93
CA ASP A 470 -17.38 4.01 -31.61
C ASP A 470 -18.72 3.84 -32.34
N GLN A 471 -18.95 2.65 -32.89
CA GLN A 471 -20.23 2.30 -33.53
C GLN A 471 -21.32 2.12 -32.46
N ALA A 472 -20.99 1.52 -31.33
CA ALA A 472 -21.89 1.41 -30.18
C ALA A 472 -22.33 2.79 -29.67
N ASP A 473 -21.41 3.76 -29.55
CA ASP A 473 -21.73 5.14 -29.18
C ASP A 473 -22.63 5.84 -30.21
N THR A 474 -22.39 5.60 -31.50
CA THR A 474 -23.25 6.14 -32.56
C THR A 474 -24.69 5.61 -32.43
N LEU A 475 -24.85 4.31 -32.17
CA LEU A 475 -26.16 3.70 -31.95
C LEU A 475 -26.84 4.22 -30.67
N LEU A 476 -26.08 4.43 -29.59
CA LEU A 476 -26.62 5.04 -28.35
C LEU A 476 -27.05 6.49 -28.60
N LYS A 477 -26.31 7.26 -29.39
CA LYS A 477 -26.68 8.62 -29.78
C LYS A 477 -27.99 8.64 -30.56
N ASP A 478 -28.18 7.71 -31.49
CA ASP A 478 -29.45 7.55 -32.21
C ASP A 478 -30.60 7.16 -31.26
N MET A 479 -30.37 6.23 -30.33
CA MET A 479 -31.36 5.84 -29.32
C MET A 479 -31.73 7.01 -28.38
N ARG A 480 -30.77 7.86 -28.02
CA ARG A 480 -31.02 9.10 -27.25
C ARG A 480 -31.89 10.08 -28.04
N ALA A 481 -31.63 10.27 -29.33
CA ALA A 481 -32.46 11.12 -30.18
C ALA A 481 -33.90 10.60 -30.28
N LEU A 482 -34.08 9.29 -30.42
CA LEU A 482 -35.40 8.64 -30.46
C LEU A 482 -36.13 8.62 -29.11
N SER A 483 -35.43 8.82 -28.00
CA SER A 483 -35.99 8.86 -26.64
C SER A 483 -36.17 10.28 -26.08
N ALA A 484 -35.95 11.33 -26.88
CA ALA A 484 -36.00 12.73 -26.42
C ALA A 484 -37.33 13.10 -25.71
N ASN A 485 -38.46 12.53 -26.13
CA ASN A 485 -39.78 12.76 -25.55
C ASN A 485 -40.24 11.60 -24.63
N ASN A 486 -39.33 10.71 -24.23
CA ASN A 486 -39.62 9.55 -23.40
C ASN A 486 -38.54 9.38 -22.32
N ALA A 487 -38.79 9.97 -21.14
CA ALA A 487 -37.83 9.94 -20.03
C ALA A 487 -37.49 8.52 -19.57
N ASP A 488 -38.46 7.60 -19.66
CA ASP A 488 -38.29 6.19 -19.33
C ASP A 488 -37.27 5.52 -20.27
N ALA A 489 -37.45 5.68 -21.58
CA ALA A 489 -36.51 5.17 -22.57
C ALA A 489 -35.12 5.82 -22.46
N ALA A 490 -35.07 7.14 -22.19
CA ALA A 490 -33.81 7.85 -22.01
C ALA A 490 -33.01 7.32 -20.82
N SER A 491 -33.68 6.96 -19.71
CA SER A 491 -33.06 6.31 -18.56
C SER A 491 -32.45 4.96 -18.95
N LEU A 492 -33.18 4.11 -19.68
CA LEU A 492 -32.67 2.80 -20.12
C LEU A 492 -31.45 2.93 -21.06
N VAL A 493 -31.47 3.92 -21.96
CA VAL A 493 -30.32 4.23 -22.84
C VAL A 493 -29.12 4.72 -22.03
N GLY A 494 -29.35 5.44 -20.93
CA GLY A 494 -28.32 5.83 -19.97
C GLY A 494 -27.60 4.63 -19.36
N GLU A 495 -28.33 3.57 -19.00
CA GLU A 495 -27.76 2.33 -18.47
C GLU A 495 -26.96 1.57 -19.52
N LEU A 496 -27.44 1.52 -20.77
CA LEU A 496 -26.68 0.92 -21.87
C LEU A 496 -25.35 1.65 -22.13
N GLN A 497 -25.33 2.98 -22.01
CA GLN A 497 -24.06 3.72 -22.07
C GLN A 497 -23.12 3.31 -20.95
N TRP A 498 -23.63 3.20 -19.72
CA TRP A 498 -22.79 2.76 -18.59
C TRP A 498 -22.18 1.38 -18.83
N VAL A 499 -22.98 0.42 -19.32
CA VAL A 499 -22.48 -0.91 -19.71
C VAL A 499 -21.42 -0.79 -20.82
N GLY A 500 -21.67 0.04 -21.84
CA GLY A 500 -20.72 0.27 -22.93
C GLY A 500 -19.39 0.88 -22.45
N ASP A 501 -19.44 1.84 -21.52
CA ASP A 501 -18.27 2.48 -20.93
C ASP A 501 -17.45 1.49 -20.09
N LEU A 502 -18.14 0.65 -19.29
CA LEU A 502 -17.53 -0.42 -18.51
C LEU A 502 -16.82 -1.44 -19.40
N GLU A 503 -17.50 -1.98 -20.41
CA GLU A 503 -16.93 -2.98 -21.32
C GLU A 503 -15.78 -2.39 -22.15
N ARG A 504 -15.89 -1.12 -22.58
CA ARG A 504 -14.78 -0.41 -23.25
C ARG A 504 -13.56 -0.33 -22.35
N PHE A 505 -13.74 0.05 -21.09
CA PHE A 505 -12.66 0.16 -20.14
C PHE A 505 -11.98 -1.20 -19.89
N VAL A 506 -12.77 -2.25 -19.68
CA VAL A 506 -12.26 -3.62 -19.49
C VAL A 506 -11.50 -4.11 -20.72
N ALA A 507 -12.08 -3.94 -21.92
CA ALA A 507 -11.45 -4.36 -23.17
C ALA A 507 -10.15 -3.57 -23.47
N ALA A 508 -10.13 -2.27 -23.22
CA ALA A 508 -8.96 -1.41 -23.47
C ALA A 508 -7.75 -1.79 -22.60
N ARG A 509 -7.97 -2.43 -21.45
CA ARG A 509 -6.88 -2.97 -20.61
C ARG A 509 -6.43 -4.37 -21.03
N GLY A 510 -7.17 -5.03 -21.92
CA GLY A 510 -6.93 -6.42 -22.31
C GLY A 510 -7.69 -7.44 -21.46
N GLY A 511 -8.76 -7.02 -20.79
CA GLY A 511 -9.65 -7.89 -20.01
C GLY A 511 -9.81 -7.47 -18.55
N VAL A 512 -10.65 -8.22 -17.83
CA VAL A 512 -11.02 -7.88 -16.44
C VAL A 512 -9.88 -8.15 -15.46
N ASP A 513 -9.04 -9.14 -15.74
CA ASP A 513 -7.87 -9.50 -14.93
C ASP A 513 -6.59 -8.76 -15.33
N ALA A 514 -6.69 -7.84 -16.30
CA ALA A 514 -5.56 -7.03 -16.73
C ALA A 514 -4.94 -6.24 -15.56
N PRO A 515 -3.63 -5.92 -15.62
CA PRO A 515 -2.98 -5.11 -14.60
C PRO A 515 -3.63 -3.74 -14.41
N ILE A 516 -3.68 -3.28 -13.16
CA ILE A 516 -4.13 -1.92 -12.80
C ILE A 516 -2.96 -0.97 -12.98
N ARG A 517 -3.06 -0.04 -13.94
CA ARG A 517 -1.99 0.91 -14.27
C ARG A 517 -2.09 2.14 -13.38
N MET A 518 -1.09 2.31 -12.53
CA MET A 518 -0.92 3.47 -11.67
C MET A 518 -0.89 4.79 -12.49
N TYR A 519 -1.54 5.82 -11.96
CA TYR A 519 -1.79 7.15 -12.54
C TYR A 519 -2.56 7.16 -13.86
N THR A 520 -3.26 6.09 -14.20
CA THR A 520 -3.97 5.94 -15.46
C THR A 520 -5.39 5.44 -15.25
N ASP A 521 -5.55 4.36 -14.49
CA ASP A 521 -6.81 3.63 -14.42
C ASP A 521 -7.69 4.06 -13.23
N GLU A 522 -7.10 4.56 -12.13
CA GLU A 522 -7.75 4.79 -10.83
C GLU A 522 -8.98 5.70 -10.96
N ALA A 523 -8.82 6.87 -11.59
CA ALA A 523 -9.91 7.83 -11.75
C ALA A 523 -11.07 7.25 -12.58
N THR A 524 -10.76 6.41 -13.57
CA THR A 524 -11.79 5.79 -14.41
C THR A 524 -12.55 4.73 -13.63
N ILE A 525 -11.84 3.89 -12.86
CA ILE A 525 -12.44 2.88 -11.97
C ILE A 525 -13.37 3.56 -10.96
N SER A 526 -12.88 4.53 -10.20
CA SER A 526 -13.68 5.19 -9.18
C SER A 526 -14.91 5.91 -9.77
N ASN A 527 -14.79 6.54 -10.95
CA ASN A 527 -15.93 7.17 -11.61
C ASN A 527 -17.00 6.16 -12.08
N LEU A 528 -16.58 5.00 -12.63
CA LEU A 528 -17.51 3.94 -13.06
C LEU A 528 -18.27 3.33 -11.88
N LEU A 529 -17.56 3.09 -10.77
CA LEU A 529 -18.13 2.56 -9.53
C LEU A 529 -19.04 3.58 -8.85
N GLN A 530 -18.61 4.82 -8.70
CA GLN A 530 -19.42 5.87 -8.08
C GLN A 530 -20.75 6.06 -8.81
N ARG A 531 -20.73 6.07 -10.15
CA ARG A 531 -21.96 6.18 -10.95
C ARG A 531 -22.93 5.02 -10.70
N TRP A 532 -22.42 3.83 -10.40
CA TRP A 532 -23.25 2.68 -10.04
C TRP A 532 -23.73 2.74 -8.58
N ASP A 533 -22.85 3.09 -7.65
CA ASP A 533 -23.13 3.13 -6.21
C ASP A 533 -24.13 4.23 -5.81
N ASP A 534 -24.19 5.31 -6.60
CA ASP A 534 -25.14 6.41 -6.39
C ASP A 534 -26.60 5.92 -6.33
N ASP A 535 -27.00 4.95 -7.18
CA ASP A 535 -28.32 4.30 -7.11
C ASP A 535 -28.35 2.86 -7.68
N ALA A 536 -27.54 1.97 -7.12
CA ALA A 536 -27.37 0.59 -7.59
C ALA A 536 -28.70 -0.18 -7.78
N ARG A 537 -29.70 0.08 -6.92
CA ARG A 537 -31.01 -0.58 -7.02
C ARG A 537 -31.82 -0.10 -8.21
N SER A 538 -31.74 1.17 -8.57
CA SER A 538 -32.43 1.68 -9.76
C SER A 538 -31.72 1.22 -11.04
N HIS A 539 -30.39 1.22 -11.07
CA HIS A 539 -29.62 0.70 -12.21
C HIS A 539 -29.93 -0.77 -12.47
N GLN A 540 -29.92 -1.62 -11.43
CA GLN A 540 -30.26 -3.04 -11.56
C GLN A 540 -31.69 -3.24 -12.09
N ARG A 541 -32.69 -2.51 -11.56
CA ARG A 541 -34.08 -2.60 -12.04
C ARG A 541 -34.21 -2.18 -13.51
N ALA A 542 -33.47 -1.17 -13.94
CA ALA A 542 -33.48 -0.72 -15.33
C ALA A 542 -32.86 -1.78 -16.26
N LEU A 543 -31.72 -2.37 -15.89
CA LEU A 543 -31.07 -3.44 -16.65
C LEU A 543 -31.92 -4.73 -16.70
N ASP A 544 -32.53 -5.14 -15.58
CA ASP A 544 -33.47 -6.27 -15.54
C ASP A 544 -34.66 -6.05 -16.48
N ARG A 545 -35.15 -4.81 -16.56
CA ARG A 545 -36.24 -4.44 -17.48
C ARG A 545 -35.80 -4.51 -18.94
N ILE A 546 -34.59 -4.06 -19.28
CA ILE A 546 -34.03 -4.22 -20.62
C ILE A 546 -33.93 -5.71 -20.99
N ALA A 547 -33.44 -6.55 -20.07
CA ALA A 547 -33.36 -8.00 -20.28
C ALA A 547 -34.75 -8.64 -20.45
N SER A 548 -35.77 -8.11 -19.77
CA SER A 548 -37.16 -8.57 -19.96
C SER A 548 -37.72 -8.22 -21.34
N TYR A 549 -37.34 -7.07 -21.91
CA TYR A 549 -37.76 -6.65 -23.24
C TYR A 549 -37.02 -7.39 -24.36
N VAL A 550 -35.72 -7.63 -24.17
CA VAL A 550 -34.84 -8.28 -25.14
C VAL A 550 -34.02 -9.36 -24.42
N PRO A 551 -34.51 -10.61 -24.35
CA PRO A 551 -33.88 -11.68 -23.57
C PRO A 551 -32.40 -11.96 -23.89
N VAL A 552 -31.96 -11.70 -25.13
CA VAL A 552 -30.56 -11.89 -25.55
C VAL A 552 -29.60 -10.95 -24.78
N PHE A 553 -30.10 -9.85 -24.19
CA PHE A 553 -29.29 -8.96 -23.35
C PHE A 553 -28.88 -9.58 -22.01
N ALA A 554 -29.55 -10.64 -21.55
CA ALA A 554 -29.31 -11.23 -20.23
C ALA A 554 -27.85 -11.69 -20.03
N GLU A 555 -27.22 -12.23 -21.07
CA GLU A 555 -25.82 -12.69 -21.00
C GLU A 555 -24.82 -11.53 -20.93
N PRO A 556 -24.82 -10.54 -21.85
CA PRO A 556 -23.99 -9.34 -21.72
C PRO A 556 -24.20 -8.57 -20.41
N TYR A 557 -25.44 -8.52 -19.91
CA TYR A 557 -25.74 -7.94 -18.60
C TYR A 557 -25.08 -8.70 -17.44
N ALA A 558 -25.19 -10.04 -17.42
CA ALA A 558 -24.56 -10.86 -16.40
C ALA A 558 -23.02 -10.75 -16.43
N LEU A 559 -22.44 -10.63 -17.62
CA LEU A 559 -21.01 -10.38 -17.81
C LEU A 559 -20.60 -9.02 -17.25
N ALA A 560 -21.34 -7.95 -17.59
CA ALA A 560 -21.10 -6.60 -17.09
C ALA A 560 -21.15 -6.53 -15.55
N LEU A 561 -22.12 -7.20 -14.92
CA LEU A 561 -22.18 -7.28 -13.44
C LEU A 561 -20.99 -8.05 -12.85
N SER A 562 -20.45 -9.02 -13.57
CA SER A 562 -19.26 -9.77 -13.14
C SER A 562 -18.00 -8.89 -13.24
N HIS A 563 -17.87 -8.10 -14.32
CA HIS A 563 -16.82 -7.10 -14.46
C HIS A 563 -16.92 -6.00 -13.39
N LEU A 564 -18.12 -5.51 -13.10
CA LEU A 564 -18.37 -4.54 -12.04
C LEU A 564 -17.85 -5.04 -10.68
N ARG A 565 -18.25 -6.25 -10.25
CA ARG A 565 -17.78 -6.82 -8.97
C ARG A 565 -16.27 -6.97 -8.91
N LYS A 566 -15.65 -7.29 -10.05
CA LYS A 566 -14.19 -7.38 -10.13
C LYS A 566 -13.55 -6.00 -9.98
N LEU A 567 -14.12 -4.95 -10.57
CA LEU A 567 -13.65 -3.57 -10.37
C LEU A 567 -13.88 -3.08 -8.93
N GLU A 568 -14.99 -3.43 -8.28
CA GLU A 568 -15.22 -3.14 -6.85
C GLU A 568 -14.12 -3.78 -5.98
N SER A 569 -13.76 -5.04 -6.29
CA SER A 569 -12.63 -5.71 -5.64
C SER A 569 -11.31 -5.00 -5.93
N ASP A 570 -11.04 -4.66 -7.20
CA ASP A 570 -9.80 -3.98 -7.59
C ASP A 570 -9.69 -2.56 -6.98
N ASP A 571 -10.79 -1.85 -6.77
CA ASP A 571 -10.83 -0.55 -6.09
C ASP A 571 -10.43 -0.68 -4.62
N SER A 572 -11.06 -1.62 -3.91
CA SER A 572 -10.79 -1.87 -2.49
C SER A 572 -9.34 -2.35 -2.22
N VAL A 573 -8.73 -3.06 -3.17
CA VAL A 573 -7.40 -3.65 -3.01
C VAL A 573 -6.33 -2.79 -3.66
N TYR A 574 -6.40 -2.57 -4.98
CA TYR A 574 -5.33 -1.94 -5.77
C TYR A 574 -5.43 -0.42 -5.76
N VAL A 575 -6.60 0.17 -5.98
CA VAL A 575 -6.74 1.65 -5.96
C VAL A 575 -6.42 2.19 -4.57
N ALA A 576 -6.97 1.56 -3.52
CA ALA A 576 -6.64 1.91 -2.15
C ALA A 576 -5.14 1.72 -1.82
N ALA A 577 -4.47 0.69 -2.39
CA ALA A 577 -3.03 0.51 -2.24
C ALA A 577 -2.23 1.60 -2.96
N ILE A 578 -2.62 1.96 -4.18
CA ILE A 578 -2.00 3.05 -4.94
C ILE A 578 -2.10 4.37 -4.17
N ASP A 579 -3.23 4.68 -3.56
CA ASP A 579 -3.41 5.90 -2.76
C ASP A 579 -2.48 5.93 -1.54
N ARG A 580 -2.33 4.79 -0.85
CA ARG A 580 -1.37 4.67 0.27
C ARG A 580 0.07 4.85 -0.22
N LEU A 581 0.45 4.19 -1.31
CA LEU A 581 1.79 4.32 -1.90
C LEU A 581 2.06 5.77 -2.32
N ASN A 582 1.11 6.44 -2.96
CA ASN A 582 1.18 7.85 -3.33
C ASN A 582 1.37 8.75 -2.11
N GLY A 583 0.69 8.47 -1.01
CA GLY A 583 0.88 9.15 0.26
C GLY A 583 2.31 9.01 0.79
N VAL A 584 2.85 7.78 0.78
CA VAL A 584 4.24 7.50 1.22
C VAL A 584 5.25 8.20 0.32
N ILE A 585 5.11 8.10 -1.01
CA ILE A 585 6.00 8.77 -1.97
C ILE A 585 6.02 10.28 -1.70
N ARG A 586 4.85 10.92 -1.61
CA ARG A 586 4.77 12.36 -1.33
C ARG A 586 5.42 12.73 0.01
N ALA A 587 5.21 11.91 1.05
CA ALA A 587 5.77 12.17 2.37
C ALA A 587 7.30 12.09 2.39
N GLU A 588 7.88 11.05 1.78
CA GLU A 588 9.34 10.88 1.74
C GLU A 588 10.02 11.88 0.80
N LEU A 589 9.39 12.22 -0.32
CA LEU A 589 9.85 13.31 -1.19
C LEU A 589 9.84 14.65 -0.47
N ALA A 590 8.78 14.99 0.25
CA ALA A 590 8.70 16.23 1.02
C ALA A 590 9.75 16.33 2.15
N ARG A 591 10.28 15.18 2.60
CA ARG A 591 11.34 15.08 3.62
C ARG A 591 12.74 15.04 3.03
N ASP A 592 12.88 15.17 1.71
CA ASP A 592 14.15 14.97 0.99
C ASP A 592 14.79 13.59 1.26
N LYS A 593 13.96 12.54 1.41
CA LYS A 593 14.40 11.16 1.66
C LYS A 593 13.98 10.19 0.55
N PRO A 594 14.31 10.47 -0.73
CA PRO A 594 13.92 9.57 -1.82
C PRO A 594 14.55 8.17 -1.70
N ASP A 595 15.71 8.03 -1.05
CA ASP A 595 16.40 6.75 -0.84
C ASP A 595 15.63 5.75 0.05
N ALA A 596 14.59 6.20 0.76
CA ALA A 596 13.69 5.32 1.51
C ALA A 596 12.66 4.60 0.62
N LEU A 597 12.46 5.06 -0.61
CA LEU A 597 11.39 4.58 -1.50
C LEU A 597 11.69 3.26 -2.23
N PRO A 598 12.93 2.91 -2.65
CA PRO A 598 13.19 1.64 -3.33
C PRO A 598 12.65 0.40 -2.62
N PRO A 599 12.93 0.15 -1.32
CA PRO A 599 12.41 -1.03 -0.63
C PRO A 599 10.88 -1.02 -0.51
N VAL A 600 10.26 0.16 -0.39
CA VAL A 600 8.79 0.29 -0.38
C VAL A 600 8.21 -0.08 -1.74
N LEU A 601 8.83 0.35 -2.84
CA LEU A 601 8.39 0.02 -4.19
C LEU A 601 8.56 -1.47 -4.51
N ASP A 602 9.60 -2.12 -3.97
CA ASP A 602 9.81 -3.57 -4.10
C ASP A 602 8.76 -4.36 -3.30
N ASP A 603 8.49 -3.97 -2.06
CA ASP A 603 7.45 -4.57 -1.22
C ASP A 603 6.06 -4.47 -1.90
N TYR A 604 5.71 -3.30 -2.44
CA TYR A 604 4.46 -3.12 -3.18
C TYR A 604 4.39 -3.95 -4.46
N ALA A 605 5.48 -4.09 -5.20
CA ALA A 605 5.52 -4.92 -6.41
C ALA A 605 5.26 -6.40 -6.08
N GLN A 606 5.78 -6.88 -4.94
CA GLN A 606 5.57 -8.26 -4.48
C GLN A 606 4.15 -8.49 -3.96
N ARG A 607 3.63 -7.57 -3.15
CA ARG A 607 2.29 -7.69 -2.55
C ARG A 607 1.15 -7.51 -3.55
N TYR A 608 1.39 -6.74 -4.62
CA TYR A 608 0.37 -6.40 -5.60
C TYR A 608 0.84 -6.76 -7.02
N PRO A 609 0.86 -8.06 -7.41
CA PRO A 609 1.42 -8.50 -8.70
C PRO A 609 0.74 -7.92 -9.94
N ARG A 610 -0.55 -7.56 -9.84
CA ARG A 610 -1.31 -6.90 -10.93
C ARG A 610 -1.13 -5.38 -10.93
N LEU A 611 -0.34 -4.79 -10.03
CA LEU A 611 -0.05 -3.36 -10.06
C LEU A 611 1.00 -3.07 -11.15
N ALA A 612 0.59 -2.31 -12.15
CA ALA A 612 1.48 -1.85 -13.23
C ALA A 612 1.82 -0.36 -13.08
N GLY A 613 2.93 0.06 -13.70
CA GLY A 613 3.36 1.46 -13.73
C GLY A 613 4.44 1.83 -12.70
N LEU A 614 4.85 0.91 -11.82
CA LEU A 614 5.93 1.14 -10.86
C LEU A 614 7.29 1.45 -11.54
N ASP A 615 7.54 0.95 -12.74
CA ASP A 615 8.77 1.25 -13.48
C ASP A 615 8.92 2.75 -13.78
N ARG A 616 7.81 3.44 -14.11
CA ARG A 616 7.82 4.89 -14.31
C ARG A 616 8.14 5.63 -13.01
N VAL A 617 7.66 5.12 -11.88
CA VAL A 617 7.97 5.67 -10.55
C VAL A 617 9.45 5.46 -10.22
N ARG A 618 10.02 4.29 -10.53
CA ARG A 618 11.45 3.98 -10.32
C ARG A 618 12.35 4.85 -11.20
N GLU A 619 11.94 5.12 -12.43
CA GLU A 619 12.65 6.01 -13.35
C GLU A 619 12.67 7.45 -12.81
N ASP A 620 11.51 7.99 -12.49
CA ASP A 620 11.37 9.32 -11.90
C ASP A 620 12.14 9.43 -10.58
N LEU A 621 12.10 8.39 -9.74
CA LEU A 621 12.86 8.32 -8.49
C LEU A 621 14.36 8.47 -8.74
N ARG A 622 14.92 7.71 -9.68
CA ARG A 622 16.35 7.76 -9.99
C ARG A 622 16.78 9.15 -10.47
N GLN A 623 16.02 9.74 -11.39
CA GLN A 623 16.31 11.09 -11.90
C GLN A 623 16.20 12.14 -10.80
N TYR A 624 15.16 12.06 -9.95
CA TYR A 624 14.95 12.99 -8.85
C TYR A 624 16.05 12.90 -7.80
N THR A 625 16.42 11.68 -7.36
CA THR A 625 17.51 11.47 -6.39
C THR A 625 18.82 12.04 -6.91
N ALA A 626 19.16 11.81 -8.18
CA ALA A 626 20.39 12.35 -8.77
C ALA A 626 20.40 13.89 -8.77
N LEU A 627 19.29 14.53 -9.15
CA LEU A 627 19.14 15.99 -9.11
C LEU A 627 19.23 16.54 -7.69
N LEU A 628 18.52 15.93 -6.74
CA LEU A 628 18.53 16.35 -5.34
C LEU A 628 19.94 16.25 -4.76
N ASN A 629 20.62 15.14 -4.98
CA ASN A 629 21.98 14.92 -4.49
C ASN A 629 22.98 15.92 -5.08
N ALA A 630 22.89 16.22 -6.38
CA ALA A 630 23.74 17.25 -6.98
C ALA A 630 23.45 18.66 -6.45
N ALA A 631 22.17 18.97 -6.19
CA ALA A 631 21.78 20.23 -5.55
C ALA A 631 22.33 20.36 -4.13
N LEU A 632 22.14 19.33 -3.30
CA LEU A 632 22.60 19.30 -1.90
C LEU A 632 24.13 19.28 -1.80
N SER A 633 24.80 18.58 -2.71
CA SER A 633 26.26 18.48 -2.77
C SER A 633 26.92 19.68 -3.47
N ARG A 634 26.15 20.71 -3.83
CA ARG A 634 26.64 21.94 -4.47
C ARG A 634 27.39 21.71 -5.80
N GLN A 635 27.02 20.66 -6.54
CA GLN A 635 27.66 20.29 -7.81
C GLN A 635 26.98 20.96 -9.02
N LEU A 636 27.24 22.26 -9.22
CA LEU A 636 26.53 23.08 -10.22
C LEU A 636 26.62 22.52 -11.66
N ALA A 637 27.81 22.16 -12.15
CA ALA A 637 27.97 21.69 -13.54
C ALA A 637 27.17 20.40 -13.83
N SER A 638 27.26 19.41 -12.94
CA SER A 638 26.50 18.15 -13.04
C SER A 638 24.99 18.40 -12.94
N LEU A 639 24.59 19.29 -12.02
CA LEU A 639 23.19 19.69 -11.85
C LEU A 639 22.62 20.31 -13.12
N LEU A 640 23.34 21.27 -13.73
CA LEU A 640 22.91 21.93 -14.96
C LEU A 640 22.78 20.95 -16.12
N ALA A 641 23.69 19.98 -16.23
CA ALA A 641 23.61 18.93 -17.24
C ALA A 641 22.36 18.06 -17.06
N MET A 642 22.07 17.63 -15.83
CA MET A 642 20.87 16.84 -15.52
C MET A 642 19.57 17.62 -15.72
N MET A 643 19.56 18.92 -15.39
CA MET A 643 18.37 19.77 -15.59
C MET A 643 17.95 19.89 -17.06
N LYS A 644 18.89 19.75 -18.01
CA LYS A 644 18.59 19.82 -19.46
C LYS A 644 17.75 18.61 -19.93
N THR A 645 17.89 17.46 -19.27
CA THR A 645 17.26 16.20 -19.69
C THR A 645 16.18 15.71 -18.73
N ALA A 646 16.08 16.28 -17.53
CA ALA A 646 15.12 15.90 -16.49
C ALA A 646 13.67 15.95 -16.99
N ARG A 647 12.98 14.80 -16.95
CA ARG A 647 11.57 14.67 -17.34
C ARG A 647 10.86 13.71 -16.41
N PHE A 648 9.91 14.24 -15.62
CA PHE A 648 9.12 13.46 -14.68
C PHE A 648 7.74 13.12 -15.26
N ASN A 649 7.38 11.84 -15.23
CA ASN A 649 6.15 11.32 -15.83
C ASN A 649 5.03 11.09 -14.80
N THR A 650 5.37 11.03 -13.52
CA THR A 650 4.44 10.71 -12.44
C THR A 650 4.08 11.96 -11.63
N PRO A 651 2.81 12.13 -11.22
CA PRO A 651 2.34 13.33 -10.54
C PRO A 651 3.12 13.73 -9.26
N PRO A 652 3.51 12.80 -8.35
CA PRO A 652 4.26 13.18 -7.15
C PRO A 652 5.61 13.80 -7.48
N PHE A 653 6.33 13.24 -8.45
CA PHE A 653 7.65 13.74 -8.86
C PHE A 653 7.56 15.03 -9.66
N GLN A 654 6.53 15.20 -10.51
CA GLN A 654 6.28 16.48 -11.18
C GLN A 654 6.01 17.61 -10.17
N ALA A 655 5.20 17.35 -9.15
CA ALA A 655 4.92 18.32 -8.09
C ALA A 655 6.19 18.65 -7.30
N GLN A 656 6.93 17.61 -6.88
CA GLN A 656 8.15 17.78 -6.10
C GLN A 656 9.25 18.50 -6.89
N PHE A 657 9.41 18.21 -8.18
CA PHE A 657 10.39 18.89 -9.02
C PHE A 657 10.08 20.39 -9.15
N ARG A 658 8.80 20.77 -9.30
CA ARG A 658 8.41 22.19 -9.31
C ARG A 658 8.78 22.89 -7.99
N GLN A 659 8.60 22.22 -6.85
CA GLN A 659 8.99 22.74 -5.54
C GLN A 659 10.52 22.86 -5.39
N LEU A 660 11.26 21.83 -5.82
CA LEU A 660 12.72 21.86 -5.82
C LEU A 660 13.26 22.99 -6.71
N ALA A 661 12.66 23.16 -7.90
CA ALA A 661 13.00 24.22 -8.84
C ALA A 661 12.76 25.63 -8.27
N ALA A 662 11.72 25.81 -7.46
CA ALA A 662 11.41 27.10 -6.84
C ALA A 662 12.34 27.44 -5.66
N THR A 663 12.92 26.44 -5.00
CA THR A 663 13.60 26.63 -3.69
C THR A 663 15.11 26.43 -3.74
N ARG A 664 15.61 25.49 -4.56
CA ARG A 664 17.01 25.04 -4.50
C ARG A 664 17.73 25.00 -5.84
N LEU A 665 17.02 24.84 -6.96
CA LEU A 665 17.67 24.81 -8.28
C LEU A 665 18.03 26.22 -8.75
N PRO A 666 19.11 26.37 -9.55
CA PRO A 666 19.41 27.64 -10.22
C PRO A 666 18.27 28.00 -11.18
N SER A 667 17.95 29.30 -11.26
CA SER A 667 16.90 29.79 -12.17
C SER A 667 17.34 29.68 -13.63
N ALA A 668 16.38 29.70 -14.55
CA ALA A 668 16.66 29.65 -15.99
C ALA A 668 17.61 30.79 -16.45
N GLU A 669 17.51 31.97 -15.84
CA GLU A 669 18.42 33.08 -16.11
C GLU A 669 19.85 32.75 -15.69
N ILE A 670 20.04 32.17 -14.49
CA ILE A 670 21.36 31.75 -14.01
C ILE A 670 21.95 30.66 -14.91
N VAL A 671 21.13 29.69 -15.32
CA VAL A 671 21.55 28.65 -16.27
C VAL A 671 22.01 29.28 -17.58
N GLN A 672 21.27 30.25 -18.12
CA GLN A 672 21.63 30.92 -19.36
C GLN A 672 22.94 31.71 -19.23
N ARG A 673 23.08 32.51 -18.15
CA ARG A 673 24.31 33.26 -17.88
C ARG A 673 25.53 32.34 -17.74
N GLN A 674 25.38 31.22 -17.02
CA GLN A 674 26.46 30.25 -16.87
C GLN A 674 26.87 29.62 -18.22
N ASN A 675 25.91 29.25 -19.08
CA ASN A 675 26.23 28.73 -20.41
C ASN A 675 27.00 29.76 -21.27
N THR A 676 26.68 31.05 -21.14
CA THR A 676 27.43 32.13 -21.83
C THR A 676 28.87 32.22 -21.30
N VAL A 677 29.04 32.27 -19.97
CA VAL A 677 30.35 32.31 -19.31
C VAL A 677 31.21 31.09 -19.70
N ASP A 678 30.62 29.90 -19.75
CA ASP A 678 31.30 28.67 -20.16
C ASP A 678 31.73 28.74 -21.64
N ALA A 679 30.87 29.26 -22.52
CA ALA A 679 31.21 29.43 -23.94
C ALA A 679 32.29 30.48 -24.18
N GLU A 680 32.39 31.53 -23.36
CA GLU A 680 33.47 32.52 -23.41
C GLU A 680 34.79 31.94 -22.89
N TRP A 681 34.74 31.22 -21.76
CA TRP A 681 35.89 30.53 -21.21
C TRP A 681 36.50 29.53 -22.20
N GLN A 682 35.66 28.73 -22.86
CA GLN A 682 36.07 27.78 -23.90
C GLN A 682 36.64 28.42 -25.16
N ARG A 683 36.34 29.70 -25.43
CA ARG A 683 36.91 30.46 -26.55
C ARG A 683 38.21 31.19 -26.19
N GLY A 684 38.58 31.22 -24.90
CA GLY A 684 39.74 31.94 -24.40
C GLY A 684 39.46 33.41 -24.02
N ASP A 685 38.19 33.83 -24.03
CA ASP A 685 37.76 35.19 -23.67
C ASP A 685 37.73 35.36 -22.13
N THR A 686 38.86 35.07 -21.47
CA THR A 686 38.97 34.90 -20.00
C THR A 686 38.53 36.11 -19.19
N GLN A 687 38.84 37.33 -19.64
CA GLN A 687 38.43 38.56 -18.96
C GLN A 687 36.92 38.78 -19.03
N GLN A 688 36.31 38.51 -20.18
CA GLN A 688 34.86 38.64 -20.37
C GLN A 688 34.12 37.59 -19.52
N ALA A 689 34.56 36.34 -19.59
CA ALA A 689 33.98 35.25 -18.79
C ALA A 689 34.02 35.53 -17.28
N LEU A 690 35.14 36.07 -16.77
CA LEU A 690 35.26 36.45 -15.35
C LEU A 690 34.38 37.65 -14.99
N SER A 691 34.28 38.65 -15.87
CA SER A 691 33.41 39.80 -15.67
C SER A 691 31.94 39.37 -15.62
N ASP A 692 31.49 38.54 -16.56
CA ASP A 692 30.10 38.12 -16.65
C ASP A 692 29.71 37.15 -15.53
N LEU A 693 30.67 36.33 -15.05
CA LEU A 693 30.49 35.49 -13.87
C LEU A 693 30.36 36.32 -12.58
N GLN A 694 31.13 37.40 -12.44
CA GLN A 694 31.04 38.33 -11.31
C GLN A 694 29.79 39.22 -11.36
N ALA A 695 29.25 39.46 -12.56
CA ALA A 695 28.03 40.24 -12.76
C ALA A 695 26.74 39.45 -12.49
N ILE A 696 26.83 38.16 -12.13
CA ILE A 696 25.66 37.36 -11.76
C ILE A 696 25.10 37.86 -10.42
N PRO A 697 23.82 38.25 -10.34
CA PRO A 697 23.20 38.72 -9.10
C PRO A 697 23.24 37.68 -7.97
N GLU A 698 23.16 38.13 -6.71
CA GLU A 698 23.08 37.23 -5.56
C GLU A 698 21.92 36.25 -5.68
N ASN A 699 22.21 34.98 -5.39
CA ASN A 699 21.30 33.86 -5.53
C ASN A 699 21.74 32.70 -4.60
N PRO A 700 20.92 31.64 -4.43
CA PRO A 700 21.27 30.51 -3.55
C PRO A 700 22.56 29.76 -3.94
N TRP A 701 23.10 30.00 -5.13
CA TRP A 701 24.33 29.40 -5.66
C TRP A 701 25.52 30.37 -5.69
N SER A 702 25.40 31.58 -5.12
CA SER A 702 26.43 32.61 -5.17
C SER A 702 27.78 32.19 -4.59
N ASP A 703 27.83 31.42 -3.51
CA ASP A 703 29.08 30.90 -2.94
C ASP A 703 29.78 29.90 -3.88
N VAL A 704 29.02 29.06 -4.59
CA VAL A 704 29.60 28.14 -5.60
C VAL A 704 30.10 28.92 -6.82
N LEU A 705 29.32 29.89 -7.30
CA LEU A 705 29.73 30.76 -8.41
C LEU A 705 30.96 31.60 -8.05
N ALA A 706 31.08 32.07 -6.80
CA ALA A 706 32.25 32.79 -6.32
C ALA A 706 33.49 31.90 -6.23
N ALA A 707 33.33 30.65 -5.77
CA ALA A 707 34.42 29.67 -5.76
C ALA A 707 34.91 29.35 -7.18
N GLU A 708 33.98 29.17 -8.11
CA GLU A 708 34.28 28.96 -9.53
C GLU A 708 35.00 30.17 -10.14
N ALA A 709 34.52 31.40 -9.85
CA ALA A 709 35.17 32.63 -10.31
C ALA A 709 36.60 32.76 -9.77
N ALA A 710 36.82 32.42 -8.50
CA ALA A 710 38.16 32.44 -7.89
C ALA A 710 39.09 31.40 -8.52
N HIS A 711 38.57 30.21 -8.82
CA HIS A 711 39.33 29.15 -9.48
C HIS A 711 39.73 29.55 -10.90
N ARG A 712 38.76 29.98 -11.72
CA ARG A 712 39.00 30.48 -13.08
C ARG A 712 39.95 31.67 -13.09
N LYS A 713 39.80 32.61 -12.15
CA LYS A 713 40.74 33.73 -12.00
C LYS A 713 42.17 33.24 -11.75
N THR A 714 42.33 32.26 -10.87
CA THR A 714 43.64 31.67 -10.57
C THR A 714 44.27 31.05 -11.81
N LEU A 715 43.50 30.30 -12.62
CA LEU A 715 43.99 29.72 -13.87
C LEU A 715 44.40 30.79 -14.89
N ALA A 716 43.59 31.83 -15.06
CA ALA A 716 43.90 32.94 -15.96
C ALA A 716 45.17 33.70 -15.53
N ASP A 717 45.33 33.96 -14.23
CA ASP A 717 46.51 34.61 -13.66
C ASP A 717 47.75 33.71 -13.81
N GLN A 718 47.64 32.39 -13.55
CA GLN A 718 48.71 31.41 -13.77
C GLN A 718 49.16 31.35 -15.23
N TYR A 719 48.22 31.37 -16.17
CA TYR A 719 48.53 31.40 -17.59
C TYR A 719 49.23 32.69 -18.00
N ALA A 720 48.77 33.84 -17.51
CA ALA A 720 49.42 35.13 -17.79
C ALA A 720 50.87 35.17 -17.26
N GLU A 721 51.12 34.63 -16.07
CA GLU A 721 52.47 34.50 -15.51
C GLU A 721 53.32 33.49 -16.27
N LEU A 722 52.74 32.39 -16.75
CA LEU A 722 53.43 31.42 -17.62
C LEU A 722 53.89 32.08 -18.92
N GLN A 723 53.02 32.86 -19.57
CA GLN A 723 53.36 33.59 -20.80
C GLN A 723 54.49 34.61 -20.59
N LYS A 724 54.54 35.28 -19.43
CA LYS A 724 55.63 36.21 -19.09
C LYS A 724 56.95 35.50 -18.84
N ALA A 725 56.93 34.29 -18.27
CA ALA A 725 58.11 33.50 -17.94
C ALA A 725 58.67 32.72 -19.15
N HIS A 726 58.15 32.94 -20.36
CA HIS A 726 58.56 32.20 -21.55
C HIS A 726 60.04 32.44 -21.87
N GLY A 727 60.85 31.38 -21.83
CA GLY A 727 62.31 31.43 -22.02
C GLY A 727 63.12 31.54 -20.72
N ASP A 728 62.48 31.67 -19.56
CA ASP A 728 63.15 31.58 -18.27
C ASP A 728 63.54 30.13 -17.95
N LYS A 729 64.54 29.95 -17.07
CA LYS A 729 65.02 28.63 -16.64
C LYS A 729 63.94 27.79 -15.93
N ASP A 730 62.94 28.43 -15.34
CA ASP A 730 61.86 27.78 -14.59
C ASP A 730 60.59 27.56 -15.44
N TYR A 731 60.61 27.89 -16.74
CA TYR A 731 59.46 27.79 -17.63
C TYR A 731 58.85 26.39 -17.65
N ASP A 732 59.67 25.35 -17.89
CA ASP A 732 59.23 23.95 -17.96
C ASP A 732 58.50 23.50 -16.69
N GLN A 733 58.99 23.92 -15.52
CA GLN A 733 58.37 23.56 -14.24
C GLN A 733 57.03 24.28 -14.03
N ARG A 734 56.94 25.55 -14.42
CA ARG A 734 55.69 26.32 -14.36
C ARG A 734 54.66 25.77 -15.35
N LEU A 735 55.10 25.40 -16.55
CA LEU A 735 54.28 24.80 -17.60
C LEU A 735 53.67 23.47 -17.14
N LEU A 736 54.47 22.56 -16.58
CA LEU A 736 53.97 21.29 -16.04
C LEU A 736 53.00 21.50 -14.88
N SER A 737 53.28 22.48 -14.01
CA SER A 737 52.41 22.80 -12.87
C SER A 737 51.07 23.38 -13.32
N PHE A 738 51.07 24.23 -14.36
CA PHE A 738 49.86 24.77 -14.96
C PHE A 738 49.07 23.69 -15.72
N TYR A 739 49.72 22.86 -16.54
CA TYR A 739 49.05 21.77 -17.24
C TYR A 739 48.36 20.78 -16.27
N ALA A 740 48.98 20.55 -15.12
CA ALA A 740 48.41 19.72 -14.06
C ALA A 740 47.14 20.31 -13.42
N SER A 741 46.98 21.64 -13.38
CA SER A 741 45.82 22.29 -12.77
C SER A 741 44.61 22.40 -13.69
N LEU A 742 44.78 22.18 -15.00
CA LEU A 742 43.70 22.28 -15.99
C LEU A 742 42.78 21.06 -16.01
N ASP A 743 41.49 21.26 -16.22
CA ASP A 743 40.55 20.22 -16.62
C ASP A 743 40.47 20.13 -18.16
N PRO A 744 40.69 18.96 -18.80
CA PRO A 744 40.71 18.87 -20.25
C PRO A 744 39.40 19.23 -20.97
N GLN A 745 38.25 19.10 -20.31
CA GLN A 745 36.95 19.40 -20.91
C GLN A 745 36.54 20.85 -20.68
N THR A 746 36.76 21.35 -19.47
CA THR A 746 36.35 22.69 -19.03
C THR A 746 37.33 23.75 -19.53
N ASP A 747 38.63 23.46 -19.47
CA ASP A 747 39.73 24.39 -19.80
C ASP A 747 40.37 24.08 -21.16
N ALA A 748 39.57 23.55 -22.09
CA ALA A 748 40.03 23.05 -23.39
C ALA A 748 40.89 24.07 -24.17
N TRP A 749 40.55 25.36 -24.08
CA TRP A 749 41.33 26.42 -24.72
C TRP A 749 42.75 26.52 -24.18
N PHE A 750 42.95 26.51 -22.85
CA PHE A 750 44.29 26.57 -22.25
C PHE A 750 45.11 25.34 -22.59
N VAL A 751 44.48 24.15 -22.54
CA VAL A 751 45.11 22.89 -22.94
C VAL A 751 45.60 22.98 -24.38
N GLN A 752 44.78 23.49 -25.29
CA GLN A 752 45.15 23.69 -26.69
C GLN A 752 46.27 24.74 -26.84
N ALA A 753 46.20 25.84 -26.07
CA ALA A 753 47.17 26.94 -26.14
C ALA A 753 48.59 26.51 -25.74
N ILE A 754 48.72 25.65 -24.72
CA ILE A 754 50.03 25.17 -24.23
C ILE A 754 50.43 23.81 -24.82
N GLN A 755 49.59 23.19 -25.65
CA GLN A 755 49.77 21.83 -26.15
C GLN A 755 51.14 21.60 -26.78
N LYS A 756 51.60 22.58 -27.58
CA LYS A 756 52.91 22.50 -28.27
C LYS A 756 54.07 22.49 -27.28
N ASP A 757 54.01 23.34 -26.27
CA ASP A 757 55.08 23.47 -25.28
C ASP A 757 55.14 22.24 -24.38
N VAL A 758 53.96 21.73 -23.95
CA VAL A 758 53.87 20.50 -23.18
C VAL A 758 54.42 19.32 -23.98
N ALA A 759 54.03 19.19 -25.26
CA ALA A 759 54.55 18.13 -26.14
C ALA A 759 56.07 18.21 -26.32
N ALA A 760 56.65 19.42 -26.37
CA ALA A 760 58.09 19.61 -26.53
C ALA A 760 58.90 19.12 -25.32
N ILE A 761 58.32 19.16 -24.12
CA ILE A 761 59.00 18.73 -22.88
C ILE A 761 58.54 17.35 -22.38
N HIS A 762 57.44 16.82 -22.91
CA HIS A 762 56.75 15.62 -22.41
C HIS A 762 57.70 14.44 -22.22
N ASP A 763 58.36 13.99 -23.29
CA ASP A 763 59.19 12.78 -23.25
C ASP A 763 60.41 12.96 -22.34
N LYS A 764 60.99 14.16 -22.33
CA LYS A 764 62.12 14.50 -21.46
C LYS A 764 61.71 14.53 -19.98
N ALA A 765 60.54 15.08 -19.67
CA ALA A 765 59.99 15.10 -18.32
C ALA A 765 59.62 13.68 -17.85
N LEU A 766 59.03 12.86 -18.72
CA LEU A 766 58.70 11.47 -18.45
C LEU A 766 59.96 10.62 -18.17
N ALA A 767 60.98 10.74 -19.02
CA ALA A 767 62.27 10.06 -18.81
C ALA A 767 62.91 10.47 -17.47
N ARG A 768 62.89 11.78 -17.14
CA ARG A 768 63.37 12.28 -15.85
C ARG A 768 62.57 11.71 -14.67
N ALA A 769 61.25 11.59 -14.80
CA ALA A 769 60.40 11.00 -13.77
C ALA A 769 60.74 9.53 -13.53
N GLN A 770 60.96 8.77 -14.60
CA GLN A 770 61.37 7.38 -14.54
C GLN A 770 62.75 7.22 -13.89
N ASP A 771 63.73 8.05 -14.27
CA ASP A 771 65.07 8.05 -13.66
C ASP A 771 65.01 8.34 -12.16
N LEU A 772 64.15 9.27 -11.74
CA LEU A 772 63.94 9.59 -10.32
C LEU A 772 63.36 8.39 -9.54
N LEU A 773 62.40 7.67 -10.11
CA LEU A 773 61.81 6.49 -9.45
C LEU A 773 62.75 5.29 -9.42
N LEU A 774 63.52 5.06 -10.48
CA LEU A 774 64.57 4.03 -10.49
C LEU A 774 65.67 4.36 -9.47
N ARG A 775 66.06 5.64 -9.37
CA ARG A 775 66.97 6.11 -8.32
C ARG A 775 66.38 5.88 -6.93
N ALA A 776 65.11 6.22 -6.70
CA ALA A 776 64.44 5.98 -5.43
C ALA A 776 64.43 4.48 -5.06
N GLN A 777 64.16 3.60 -6.04
CA GLN A 777 64.21 2.15 -5.85
C GLN A 777 65.60 1.67 -5.43
N SER A 778 66.65 2.19 -6.08
CA SER A 778 68.04 1.84 -5.72
C SER A 778 68.40 2.29 -4.29
N LEU A 779 68.01 3.51 -3.90
CA LEU A 779 68.24 4.07 -2.57
C LEU A 779 67.47 3.30 -1.49
N TRP A 780 66.22 2.96 -1.79
CA TRP A 780 65.37 2.14 -0.91
C TRP A 780 65.96 0.75 -0.69
N LYS A 781 66.44 0.10 -1.76
CA LYS A 781 67.13 -1.19 -1.65
C LYS A 781 68.40 -1.09 -0.82
N ALA A 782 69.18 -0.01 -0.97
CA ALA A 782 70.38 0.23 -0.17
C ALA A 782 70.04 0.44 1.32
N TYR A 783 69.02 1.25 1.64
CA TYR A 783 68.50 1.44 3.00
C TYR A 783 68.07 0.12 3.64
N ARG A 784 67.31 -0.71 2.90
CA ARG A 784 66.88 -2.02 3.40
C ARG A 784 68.03 -2.99 3.61
N ALA A 785 69.09 -2.91 2.81
CA ALA A 785 70.26 -3.76 2.94
C ALA A 785 71.16 -3.38 4.13
N SER A 786 71.24 -2.09 4.48
CA SER A 786 71.96 -1.63 5.69
C SER A 786 71.23 -1.97 6.99
N GLY A 787 69.93 -2.26 6.90
CA GLY A 787 69.02 -2.40 8.04
C GLY A 787 68.34 -1.08 8.38
N PRO A 788 67.09 -1.12 8.90
CA PRO A 788 66.38 0.08 9.29
C PRO A 788 67.04 0.74 10.50
N ILE A 789 66.81 2.05 10.67
CA ILE A 789 67.34 2.80 11.81
C ILE A 789 66.87 2.16 13.12
N GLY A 790 67.81 1.60 13.88
CA GLY A 790 67.60 0.83 15.09
C GLY A 790 67.19 1.68 16.30
N GLY A 791 66.60 1.04 17.30
CA GLY A 791 66.25 1.70 18.58
C GLY A 791 67.48 2.28 19.30
N THR A 792 68.61 1.58 19.26
CA THR A 792 69.87 2.01 19.88
C THR A 792 70.44 3.26 19.20
N GLN A 793 70.49 3.30 17.87
CA GLN A 793 70.94 4.46 17.08
C GLN A 793 70.08 5.71 17.36
N ARG A 794 68.77 5.52 17.61
CA ARG A 794 67.85 6.62 17.98
C ARG A 794 68.15 7.18 19.37
N LEU A 795 68.50 6.33 20.34
CA LEU A 795 68.78 6.69 21.73
C LEU A 795 70.19 7.26 21.98
N GLU A 796 71.11 7.14 21.03
CA GLU A 796 72.47 7.68 21.19
C GLU A 796 72.48 9.19 21.48
N ALA A 797 73.35 9.60 22.41
CA ALA A 797 73.55 10.98 22.88
C ALA A 797 74.07 11.96 21.79
N GLY A 798 74.23 11.48 20.56
CA GLY A 798 74.61 12.27 19.38
C GLY A 798 74.06 11.64 18.10
N ILE A 799 74.43 12.21 16.94
CA ILE A 799 74.10 11.65 15.62
C ILE A 799 75.27 10.77 15.18
N SER A 800 75.12 9.45 15.29
CA SER A 800 76.15 8.53 14.79
C SER A 800 76.31 8.61 13.28
N PRO A 801 77.48 8.21 12.76
CA PRO A 801 77.69 8.04 11.32
C PRO A 801 76.65 7.12 10.68
N GLY A 802 76.29 6.01 11.37
CA GLY A 802 75.29 5.04 10.91
C GLY A 802 73.90 5.66 10.77
N PHE A 803 73.41 6.33 11.82
CA PHE A 803 72.13 7.06 11.77
C PHE A 803 72.13 8.07 10.60
N ARG A 804 73.22 8.84 10.43
CA ARG A 804 73.31 9.85 9.38
C ARG A 804 73.26 9.24 7.98
N SER A 805 73.94 8.12 7.76
CA SER A 805 73.92 7.43 6.46
C SER A 805 72.54 6.85 6.14
N GLU A 806 71.91 6.18 7.10
CA GLU A 806 70.61 5.53 6.92
C GLU A 806 69.49 6.57 6.74
N ALA A 807 69.48 7.62 7.57
CA ALA A 807 68.54 8.74 7.45
C ALA A 807 68.67 9.43 6.09
N ARG A 808 69.90 9.62 5.59
CA ARG A 808 70.13 10.20 4.26
C ARG A 808 69.63 9.31 3.13
N LEU A 809 69.88 8.00 3.18
CA LEU A 809 69.37 7.06 2.18
C LEU A 809 67.84 7.08 2.13
N LEU A 810 67.18 7.09 3.29
CA LEU A 810 65.73 7.14 3.41
C LEU A 810 65.15 8.48 2.89
N SER A 811 65.74 9.61 3.32
CA SER A 811 65.32 10.95 2.90
C SER A 811 65.53 11.18 1.40
N ASP A 812 66.67 10.74 0.84
CA ASP A 812 66.96 10.85 -0.59
C ASP A 812 66.03 9.94 -1.42
N ALA A 813 65.74 8.72 -0.94
CA ALA A 813 64.77 7.82 -1.57
C ALA A 813 63.37 8.45 -1.61
N GLN A 814 62.92 9.01 -0.48
CA GLN A 814 61.63 9.69 -0.37
C GLN A 814 61.55 10.90 -1.29
N THR A 815 62.59 11.71 -1.33
CA THR A 815 62.65 12.91 -2.19
C THR A 815 62.57 12.53 -3.67
N ALA A 816 63.37 11.55 -4.10
CA ALA A 816 63.37 11.10 -5.48
C ALA A 816 62.02 10.48 -5.88
N ALA A 817 61.42 9.65 -5.01
CA ALA A 817 60.13 9.03 -5.28
C ALA A 817 59.01 10.06 -5.43
N ARG A 818 58.94 11.03 -4.50
CA ARG A 818 57.95 12.12 -4.54
C ARG A 818 58.11 13.00 -5.77
N GLN A 819 59.34 13.34 -6.14
CA GLN A 819 59.60 14.17 -7.32
C GLN A 819 59.21 13.43 -8.60
N GLY A 820 59.58 12.16 -8.74
CA GLY A 820 59.21 11.34 -9.91
C GLY A 820 57.69 11.20 -10.04
N MET A 821 57.01 10.84 -8.95
CA MET A 821 55.55 10.67 -8.96
C MET A 821 54.80 11.99 -9.21
N ARG A 822 55.32 13.11 -8.69
CA ARG A 822 54.78 14.44 -8.99
C ARG A 822 54.82 14.73 -10.48
N ILE A 823 55.90 14.41 -11.19
CA ILE A 823 56.00 14.66 -12.63
C ILE A 823 55.00 13.79 -13.41
N TYR A 824 54.83 12.51 -13.06
CA TYR A 824 53.79 11.66 -13.65
C TYR A 824 52.39 12.24 -13.47
N THR A 825 52.08 12.68 -12.24
CA THR A 825 50.81 13.32 -11.90
C THR A 825 50.62 14.61 -12.72
N GLN A 826 51.67 15.44 -12.82
CA GLN A 826 51.63 16.69 -13.57
C GLN A 826 51.43 16.46 -15.07
N LEU A 827 52.05 15.42 -15.63
CA LEU A 827 51.88 15.02 -17.03
C LEU A 827 50.56 14.29 -17.30
N LYS A 828 49.82 13.90 -16.26
CA LYS A 828 48.63 13.03 -16.36
C LYS A 828 48.96 11.74 -17.13
N ALA A 829 50.17 11.22 -16.93
CA ALA A 829 50.70 10.05 -17.62
C ALA A 829 50.57 8.80 -16.75
N ASP A 830 50.31 7.66 -17.38
CA ASP A 830 50.31 6.37 -16.70
C ASP A 830 51.72 6.00 -16.22
N HIS A 831 51.80 5.32 -15.08
CA HIS A 831 53.04 4.79 -14.52
C HIS A 831 52.86 3.34 -14.03
N PRO A 832 53.95 2.56 -13.95
CA PRO A 832 53.90 1.22 -13.37
C PRO A 832 53.39 1.22 -11.92
N ALA A 833 52.46 0.31 -11.60
CA ALA A 833 51.90 0.15 -10.25
C ALA A 833 52.96 -0.16 -9.17
N ASP A 834 54.11 -0.74 -9.57
CA ASP A 834 55.24 -0.97 -8.65
C ASP A 834 55.81 0.33 -8.08
N PHE A 835 55.69 1.46 -8.80
CA PHE A 835 56.14 2.76 -8.31
C PHE A 835 55.20 3.34 -7.25
N ASP A 836 53.89 3.06 -7.32
CA ASP A 836 52.96 3.43 -6.25
C ASP A 836 53.29 2.68 -4.96
N ARG A 837 53.51 1.35 -5.08
CA ARG A 837 53.93 0.53 -3.94
C ARG A 837 55.27 1.01 -3.38
N LEU A 838 56.24 1.31 -4.24
CA LEU A 838 57.54 1.83 -3.83
C LEU A 838 57.41 3.14 -3.03
N LEU A 839 56.62 4.10 -3.52
CA LEU A 839 56.39 5.36 -2.82
C LEU A 839 55.70 5.12 -1.47
N ALA A 840 54.65 4.30 -1.44
CA ALA A 840 53.92 3.97 -0.23
C ALA A 840 54.83 3.32 0.84
N ASP A 841 55.68 2.36 0.44
CA ASP A 841 56.62 1.68 1.33
C ASP A 841 57.64 2.66 1.93
N ILE A 842 58.24 3.52 1.09
CA ILE A 842 59.20 4.53 1.53
C ILE A 842 58.56 5.54 2.48
N GLU A 843 57.34 6.00 2.17
CA GLU A 843 56.61 6.95 3.02
C GLU A 843 56.18 6.34 4.35
N ALA A 844 55.71 5.10 4.34
CA ALA A 844 55.36 4.37 5.56
C ALA A 844 56.58 4.24 6.49
N GLU A 845 57.74 3.87 5.95
CA GLU A 845 58.98 3.79 6.71
C GLU A 845 59.44 5.16 7.23
N ALA A 846 59.46 6.20 6.38
CA ALA A 846 59.85 7.55 6.82
C ALA A 846 58.92 8.08 7.93
N ASN A 847 57.61 7.81 7.84
CA ASN A 847 56.63 8.15 8.87
C ASN A 847 56.88 7.35 10.16
N LEU A 848 57.16 6.05 10.06
CA LEU A 848 57.47 5.19 11.20
C LEU A 848 58.69 5.72 11.94
N GLN A 849 59.78 6.03 11.23
CA GLN A 849 61.01 6.53 11.82
C GLN A 849 60.82 7.88 12.52
N ARG A 850 60.04 8.79 11.92
CA ARG A 850 59.67 10.07 12.55
C ARG A 850 58.86 9.88 13.82
N ARG A 851 57.84 9.00 13.80
CA ARG A 851 57.03 8.69 14.99
C ARG A 851 57.89 8.12 16.11
N SER A 852 58.72 7.12 15.80
CA SER A 852 59.61 6.50 16.78
C SER A 852 60.62 7.50 17.39
N LEU A 853 61.14 8.47 16.62
CA LEU A 853 61.97 9.54 17.18
C LEU A 853 61.16 10.49 18.07
N THR A 854 59.95 10.85 17.65
CA THR A 854 59.07 11.77 18.39
C THR A 854 58.61 11.20 19.73
N GLU A 855 58.46 9.88 19.84
CA GLU A 855 58.19 9.16 21.09
C GLU A 855 59.36 9.30 22.10
N LEU A 856 60.58 9.50 21.62
CA LEU A 856 61.77 9.67 22.46
C LEU A 856 61.96 11.11 22.98
N ARG A 857 60.97 12.01 22.81
CA ARG A 857 61.07 13.42 23.24
C ARG A 857 61.38 13.62 24.72
N MET A 858 61.00 12.66 25.57
CA MET A 858 61.23 12.72 27.02
C MET A 858 62.61 12.18 27.41
N VAL A 859 63.33 11.57 26.46
CA VAL A 859 64.59 10.84 26.68
C VAL A 859 65.76 11.50 25.95
N LEU A 860 65.51 12.11 24.79
CA LEU A 860 66.51 12.80 23.99
C LEU A 860 66.50 14.31 24.27
N ASP A 861 67.68 14.92 24.17
CA ASP A 861 67.81 16.38 24.13
C ASP A 861 66.96 16.99 22.99
N PRO A 862 66.21 18.08 23.21
CA PRO A 862 65.32 18.65 22.20
C PRO A 862 66.01 19.10 20.90
N GLU A 863 67.21 19.69 20.99
CA GLU A 863 67.97 20.12 19.82
C GLU A 863 68.54 18.91 19.05
N LEU A 864 68.97 17.88 19.77
CA LEU A 864 69.38 16.61 19.16
C LEU A 864 68.22 15.92 18.45
N LEU A 865 67.03 15.87 19.07
CA LEU A 865 65.83 15.30 18.46
C LEU A 865 65.45 16.04 17.17
N LYS A 866 65.45 17.37 17.21
CA LYS A 866 65.20 18.22 16.04
C LYS A 866 66.20 17.96 14.92
N ALA A 867 67.49 17.83 15.25
CA ALA A 867 68.53 17.53 14.27
C ALA A 867 68.40 16.11 13.67
N LYS A 868 68.02 15.10 14.47
CA LYS A 868 67.74 13.74 13.98
C LYS A 868 66.50 13.70 13.07
N LEU A 869 65.42 14.39 13.44
CA LEU A 869 64.22 14.51 12.61
C LEU A 869 64.49 15.22 11.27
N ALA A 870 65.31 16.27 11.29
CA ALA A 870 65.70 17.00 10.08
C ALA A 870 66.45 16.12 9.07
N LEU A 871 67.22 15.12 9.53
CA LEU A 871 67.95 14.20 8.66
C LEU A 871 67.08 13.15 7.99
N ILE A 872 65.94 12.77 8.60
CA ILE A 872 64.97 11.84 8.01
C ILE A 872 64.05 12.57 7.01
N GLY A 873 63.95 13.90 7.12
CA GLY A 873 63.10 14.73 6.27
C GLY A 873 61.62 14.74 6.72
N GLY A 874 60.87 15.72 6.22
CA GLY A 874 59.46 15.95 6.55
C GLY A 874 59.08 17.43 6.52
N ASP A 875 57.79 17.73 6.33
CA ASP A 875 57.29 19.11 6.39
C ASP A 875 57.48 19.68 7.80
N GLN A 876 58.01 20.90 7.89
CA GLN A 876 58.27 21.57 9.17
C GLN A 876 57.00 21.95 9.96
N SER A 877 55.81 21.61 9.45
CA SER A 877 54.51 21.91 10.07
C SER A 877 54.27 21.16 11.39
N GLU A 878 54.89 19.99 11.61
CA GLU A 878 54.73 19.24 12.89
C GLU A 878 55.56 19.82 14.05
N THR A 879 56.45 20.80 13.83
CA THR A 879 57.17 21.49 14.92
C THR A 879 56.39 22.64 15.55
N ARG A 880 55.18 22.94 15.07
CA ARG A 880 54.24 23.88 15.71
C ARG A 880 53.03 23.15 16.28
N SER A 881 53.21 22.61 17.48
CA SER A 881 52.19 22.60 18.54
C SER A 881 52.80 22.00 19.80
N ALA A 882 53.32 22.88 20.66
CA ALA A 882 53.38 22.65 22.09
C ALA A 882 52.46 23.73 22.74
N PRO A 883 51.78 23.39 23.84
CA PRO A 883 50.63 24.13 24.37
C PRO A 883 50.91 25.58 24.78
#